data_AF-A0A970XFG1-F1
#
_entry.id   AF-A0A970XFG1-F1
#
_cell.length_a   1.000
_cell.length_b   1.000
_cell.length_c   1.000
_cell.angle_alpha   90.00
_cell.angle_beta   90.00
_cell.angle_gamma   90.00
#
_symmetry.space_group_name_H-M   'P 1'
#
loop_
_entity.id
_entity.type
_entity.pdbx_description
1 polymer ?
#
loop_
_entity_poly.entity_id
_entity_poly.type
_entity_poly.pdbx_seq_one_letter_code
_entity_poly.pdbx_strand_id
1 'polypeptide(L)'
;MSLNAMFERAKELGVPAIALTDHGILAGFYDFMKLAKKHEIKPIPGIEAYYVPDAEADDEAGKKTRQHLVLMAKDIDGFKAICRAVYRSYSHIVKTSAGSFPRMTEEILKSCFGPESEGYGHVIATSACMNGVLSQLLLEAFNLKKETKTLEDKRDKYHPVDAEFLDALKTEEEMQEAVNDLISKRDALAEEIKSISIVGMKRRLKTLEKEPDEHKKLADEIACAEKRKGEMSDELASVKKQIATAKTKKTAYSKSLSAMKASVERYETINKQIDDILAGARSSEEMYVNTVNAAKNFEAIFGKGNFYIELQYHRVTEETMVMPILAQISKETGIPVVAANDAHYATNSREDVRARTLVAAMRFNEKIDESAVVEGYGEMYLKTDEELKSILSEIIDIETIDQAMENIGVIVDACNVELVHGQHYPIFRGGEPGETPIQRLRRLAGEGIPKRYPGGEWKKEYAERLDYELGIIEKTGYADYLCIVQDFLEYGRELGAKCPEEVGYTIGPGRGSAVGSLTCYLSGITSVDPMRYGLLFERFLNLDRVSQPDIDSDFHTEIRADVIEYVKSKYGEKAVCNIMTKGKMAGRSAVRGVGRVTNIPESIVDTVARMIPTTPNAKIADAPGIDEYCDSNPVARALVEDTRLIEDTIVNYGMHAAGVIISDNDDVGEYVAMMFNDAKDQWVAQCDMGQCEADAGLLKMDFLGLNNLDIITDTLRRIKRNHGVSIDIEKVSLEPEVFSEIFAKGNTNCVFQFESSGMKDMLRKFKPDCMEDIILLVAAYRPGPMQYIPDII
;
A
#
# COMPACT_ATOMS: atom_id res chain seq x y z
N MET A 1 10.91 -13.65 3.30
CA MET A 1 11.09 -15.12 3.11
C MET A 1 10.01 -15.64 2.18
N SER A 2 10.28 -16.63 1.34
CA SER A 2 9.19 -17.37 0.67
C SER A 2 8.67 -18.49 1.58
N LEU A 3 7.37 -18.82 1.51
CA LEU A 3 6.81 -19.89 2.34
C LEU A 3 7.49 -21.25 2.08
N ASN A 4 7.87 -21.55 0.83
CA ASN A 4 8.59 -22.79 0.52
C ASN A 4 9.94 -22.86 1.26
N ALA A 5 10.75 -21.81 1.18
CA ALA A 5 12.06 -21.77 1.87
C ALA A 5 11.90 -21.89 3.39
N MET A 6 10.85 -21.28 3.95
CA MET A 6 10.52 -21.39 5.37
C MET A 6 10.25 -22.85 5.78
N PHE A 7 9.38 -23.57 5.04
CA PHE A 7 9.03 -24.96 5.35
C PHE A 7 10.16 -25.95 5.04
N GLU A 8 10.97 -25.69 4.01
CA GLU A 8 12.17 -26.48 3.73
C GLU A 8 13.16 -26.37 4.89
N ARG A 9 13.46 -25.15 5.32
CA ARG A 9 14.36 -24.91 6.47
C ARG A 9 13.82 -25.51 7.76
N ALA A 10 12.54 -25.33 8.04
CA ALA A 10 11.91 -25.91 9.21
C ALA A 10 12.03 -27.44 9.24
N LYS A 11 11.85 -28.09 8.08
CA LYS A 11 12.04 -29.54 7.94
C LYS A 11 13.49 -29.95 8.17
N GLU A 12 14.46 -29.18 7.69
CA GLU A 12 15.89 -29.42 7.96
C GLU A 12 16.22 -29.33 9.45
N LEU A 13 15.62 -28.36 10.14
CA LEU A 13 15.78 -28.16 11.58
C LEU A 13 15.02 -29.18 12.42
N GLY A 14 14.08 -29.91 11.84
CA GLY A 14 13.22 -30.86 12.55
C GLY A 14 12.20 -30.19 13.47
N VAL A 15 11.82 -28.94 13.21
CA VAL A 15 10.85 -28.23 14.06
C VAL A 15 9.44 -28.81 13.89
N PRO A 16 8.69 -29.01 14.98
CA PRO A 16 7.38 -29.64 14.93
C PRO A 16 6.27 -28.67 14.48
N ALA A 17 6.48 -27.37 14.63
CA ALA A 17 5.50 -26.32 14.35
C ALA A 17 6.15 -25.03 13.85
N ILE A 18 5.38 -24.21 13.12
CA ILE A 18 5.77 -22.87 12.68
C ILE A 18 4.56 -21.94 12.87
N ALA A 19 4.81 -20.69 13.25
CA ALA A 19 3.81 -19.62 13.18
C ALA A 19 4.04 -18.72 11.96
N LEU A 20 2.96 -18.32 11.28
CA LEU A 20 3.00 -17.28 10.26
C LEU A 20 2.36 -16.01 10.83
N THR A 21 3.15 -14.96 10.98
CA THR A 21 2.74 -13.69 11.62
C THR A 21 3.06 -12.51 10.70
N ASP A 22 2.45 -12.49 9.52
CA ASP A 22 2.66 -11.43 8.53
C ASP A 22 2.19 -10.06 9.06
N HIS A 23 2.83 -8.99 8.61
CA HIS A 23 2.52 -7.63 9.04
C HIS A 23 1.16 -7.13 8.54
N GLY A 24 0.16 -7.08 9.43
CA GLY A 24 -1.14 -6.44 9.19
C GLY A 24 -2.00 -7.10 8.11
N ILE A 25 -1.66 -8.30 7.65
CA ILE A 25 -2.37 -9.01 6.59
C ILE A 25 -2.31 -10.53 6.79
N LEU A 26 -3.34 -11.24 6.31
CA LEU A 26 -3.50 -12.70 6.39
C LEU A 26 -3.48 -13.38 5.01
N ALA A 27 -3.01 -12.69 3.96
CA ALA A 27 -3.04 -13.17 2.57
C ALA A 27 -2.20 -14.44 2.32
N GLY A 28 -1.24 -14.74 3.19
CA GLY A 28 -0.42 -15.95 3.14
C GLY A 28 -1.06 -17.20 3.77
N PHE A 29 -2.20 -17.05 4.47
CA PHE A 29 -2.79 -18.08 5.32
C PHE A 29 -3.06 -19.41 4.59
N TYR A 30 -3.79 -19.40 3.48
CA TYR A 30 -4.16 -20.63 2.78
C TYR A 30 -2.96 -21.36 2.18
N ASP A 31 -2.00 -20.61 1.60
CA ASP A 31 -0.75 -21.17 1.08
C ASP A 31 0.08 -21.80 2.20
N PHE A 32 0.11 -21.14 3.37
CA PHE A 32 0.77 -21.63 4.57
C PHE A 32 0.16 -22.92 5.11
N MET A 33 -1.17 -22.99 5.24
CA MET A 33 -1.87 -24.20 5.70
C MET A 33 -1.63 -25.39 4.75
N LYS A 34 -1.65 -25.16 3.44
CA LYS A 34 -1.36 -26.20 2.44
C LYS A 34 0.08 -26.72 2.54
N LEU A 35 1.05 -25.81 2.67
CA LEU A 35 2.46 -26.19 2.79
C LEU A 35 2.76 -26.89 4.11
N ALA A 36 2.15 -26.44 5.21
CA ALA A 36 2.23 -27.11 6.51
C ALA A 36 1.79 -28.57 6.42
N LYS A 37 0.62 -28.82 5.82
CA LYS A 37 0.13 -30.19 5.57
C LYS A 37 1.08 -30.99 4.68
N LYS A 38 1.61 -30.39 3.61
CA LYS A 38 2.55 -31.05 2.69
C LYS A 38 3.86 -31.45 3.38
N HIS A 39 4.36 -30.63 4.30
CA HIS A 39 5.63 -30.84 4.99
C HIS A 39 5.47 -31.57 6.34
N GLU A 40 4.22 -31.89 6.75
CA GLU A 40 3.88 -32.53 8.03
C GLU A 40 4.35 -31.71 9.24
N ILE A 41 4.29 -30.38 9.11
CA ILE A 41 4.63 -29.43 10.18
C ILE A 41 3.34 -28.78 10.66
N LYS A 42 3.18 -28.65 11.98
CA LYS A 42 1.98 -28.06 12.59
C LYS A 42 1.92 -26.54 12.27
N PRO A 43 0.86 -26.05 11.59
CA PRO A 43 0.72 -24.62 11.34
C PRO A 43 0.13 -23.90 12.55
N ILE A 44 0.66 -22.72 12.86
CA ILE A 44 0.10 -21.77 13.83
C ILE A 44 -0.25 -20.47 13.07
N PRO A 45 -1.51 -20.31 12.64
CA PRO A 45 -1.95 -19.09 11.96
C PRO A 45 -1.91 -17.90 12.90
N GLY A 46 -1.32 -16.80 12.44
CA GLY A 46 -1.24 -15.57 13.21
C GLY A 46 -1.11 -14.34 12.34
N ILE A 47 -0.88 -13.21 12.99
CA ILE A 47 -0.67 -11.91 12.37
C ILE A 47 0.18 -11.04 13.30
N GLU A 48 1.05 -10.22 12.75
CA GLU A 48 1.64 -9.09 13.47
C GLU A 48 0.81 -7.83 13.16
N ALA A 49 -0.11 -7.50 14.06
CA ALA A 49 -1.02 -6.38 13.90
C ALA A 49 -0.34 -5.04 14.19
N TYR A 50 -0.75 -3.99 13.47
CA TYR A 50 -0.33 -2.62 13.74
C TYR A 50 -1.27 -1.97 14.76
N TYR A 51 -0.89 -2.03 16.03
CA TYR A 51 -1.62 -1.42 17.12
C TYR A 51 -1.33 0.09 17.23
N VAL A 52 -2.37 0.87 17.45
CA VAL A 52 -2.27 2.30 17.80
C VAL A 52 -3.24 2.57 18.94
N PRO A 53 -2.78 3.08 20.09
CA PRO A 53 -3.66 3.47 21.20
C PRO A 53 -4.73 4.47 20.75
N ASP A 54 -5.95 4.37 21.28
CA ASP A 54 -7.06 5.26 20.90
C ASP A 54 -6.75 6.74 21.21
N ALA A 55 -6.01 7.02 22.28
CA ALA A 55 -5.59 8.38 22.62
C ALA A 55 -4.62 9.01 21.59
N GLU A 56 -3.93 8.18 20.79
CA GLU A 56 -2.97 8.61 19.76
C GLU A 56 -3.59 8.64 18.36
N ALA A 57 -4.90 8.37 18.27
CA ALA A 57 -5.66 8.34 17.01
C ALA A 57 -5.76 9.70 16.31
N ASP A 58 -5.72 10.81 17.07
CA ASP A 58 -6.09 12.15 16.59
C ASP A 58 -4.92 13.14 16.49
N ASP A 59 -3.67 12.70 16.71
CA ASP A 59 -2.53 13.62 16.64
C ASP A 59 -2.19 13.97 15.16
N GLU A 60 -2.56 15.19 14.76
CA GLU A 60 -2.34 15.78 13.43
C GLU A 60 -0.85 16.02 13.11
N ALA A 61 0.05 15.88 14.09
CA ALA A 61 1.48 16.16 13.97
C ALA A 61 2.29 15.11 13.16
N GLY A 62 1.66 14.05 12.64
CA GLY A 62 2.27 13.16 11.65
C GLY A 62 3.30 12.14 12.17
N LYS A 63 3.53 12.05 13.49
CA LYS A 63 4.31 10.97 14.14
C LYS A 63 3.38 9.95 14.81
N LYS A 64 2.51 9.27 14.05
CA LYS A 64 1.75 8.13 14.59
C LYS A 64 2.68 6.91 14.72
N THR A 65 3.20 6.66 15.91
CA THR A 65 4.01 5.48 16.23
C THR A 65 3.10 4.25 16.26
N ARG A 66 3.00 3.56 15.12
CA ARG A 66 2.38 2.24 15.11
C ARG A 66 3.24 1.28 15.92
N GLN A 67 2.59 0.54 16.82
CA GLN A 67 3.21 -0.50 17.61
C GLN A 67 2.86 -1.87 17.01
N HIS A 68 3.70 -2.86 17.22
CA HIS A 68 3.47 -4.22 16.76
C HIS A 68 2.88 -5.07 17.87
N LEU A 69 1.93 -5.94 17.52
CA LEU A 69 1.31 -6.90 18.42
C LEU A 69 1.12 -8.22 17.67
N VAL A 70 1.78 -9.29 18.10
CA VAL A 70 1.61 -10.60 17.47
C VAL A 70 0.40 -11.29 18.08
N LEU A 71 -0.46 -11.84 17.23
CA LEU A 71 -1.63 -12.63 17.59
C LEU A 71 -1.53 -14.00 16.91
N MET A 72 -1.81 -15.07 17.65
CA MET A 72 -1.82 -16.45 17.18
C MET A 72 -3.13 -17.12 17.57
N ALA A 73 -3.77 -17.79 16.61
CA ALA A 73 -5.02 -18.49 16.85
C ALA A 73 -4.79 -19.81 17.57
N LYS A 74 -5.51 -20.02 18.69
CA LYS A 74 -5.49 -21.30 19.40
C LYS A 74 -6.37 -22.35 18.71
N ASP A 75 -7.42 -21.92 18.05
CA ASP A 75 -8.41 -22.76 17.38
C ASP A 75 -9.12 -21.94 16.29
N ILE A 76 -10.13 -22.54 15.67
CA ILE A 76 -10.90 -21.90 14.59
C ILE A 76 -11.65 -20.65 15.05
N ASP A 77 -12.12 -20.61 16.30
CA ASP A 77 -12.84 -19.46 16.84
C ASP A 77 -11.88 -18.30 17.11
N GLY A 78 -10.67 -18.61 17.59
CA GLY A 78 -9.57 -17.65 17.67
C GLY A 78 -9.18 -17.10 16.31
N PHE A 79 -9.08 -17.95 15.28
CA PHE A 79 -8.77 -17.51 13.92
C PHE A 79 -9.85 -16.58 13.36
N LYS A 80 -11.14 -16.93 13.53
CA LYS A 80 -12.26 -16.05 13.15
C LYS A 80 -12.21 -14.71 13.88
N ALA A 81 -11.91 -14.71 15.18
CA ALA A 81 -11.75 -13.48 15.96
C ALA A 81 -10.61 -12.60 15.40
N ILE A 82 -9.49 -13.20 15.00
CA ILE A 82 -8.40 -12.49 14.31
C ILE A 82 -8.89 -11.93 12.96
N CYS A 83 -9.59 -12.72 12.13
CA CYS A 83 -10.14 -12.22 10.86
C CYS A 83 -11.07 -11.03 11.06
N ARG A 84 -11.95 -11.06 12.06
CA ARG A 84 -12.84 -9.93 12.42
C ARG A 84 -12.06 -8.70 12.88
N ALA A 85 -11.03 -8.88 13.71
CA ALA A 85 -10.18 -7.79 14.16
C ALA A 85 -9.44 -7.14 12.97
N VAL A 86 -8.92 -7.96 12.06
CA VAL A 86 -8.30 -7.50 10.80
C VAL A 86 -9.31 -6.73 9.95
N TYR A 87 -10.49 -7.29 9.72
CA TYR A 87 -11.57 -6.64 8.97
C TYR A 87 -11.90 -5.25 9.53
N ARG A 88 -12.09 -5.14 10.86
CA ARG A 88 -12.32 -3.85 11.54
C ARG A 88 -11.13 -2.90 11.40
N SER A 89 -9.90 -3.40 11.51
CA SER A 89 -8.69 -2.56 11.39
C SER A 89 -8.54 -1.93 10.00
N TYR A 90 -8.99 -2.62 8.95
CA TYR A 90 -9.03 -2.09 7.58
C TYR A 90 -10.12 -1.03 7.37
N SER A 91 -11.09 -0.92 8.28
CA SER A 91 -12.03 0.23 8.31
C SER A 91 -11.38 1.51 8.87
N HIS A 92 -10.16 1.40 9.40
CA HIS A 92 -9.41 2.50 10.02
C HIS A 92 -8.00 2.62 9.43
N ILE A 93 -7.88 2.71 8.10
CA ILE A 93 -6.56 2.83 7.46
C ILE A 93 -5.90 4.17 7.80
N VAL A 94 -4.64 4.10 8.26
CA VAL A 94 -3.80 5.26 8.50
C VAL A 94 -2.84 5.44 7.31
N LYS A 95 -2.78 6.66 6.78
CA LYS A 95 -1.89 7.04 5.67
C LYS A 95 -0.68 7.81 6.20
N THR A 96 0.50 7.38 5.78
CA THR A 96 1.79 8.02 6.11
C THR A 96 2.60 8.26 4.85
N SER A 97 3.69 9.02 4.95
CA SER A 97 4.66 9.18 3.86
C SER A 97 5.31 7.86 3.43
N ALA A 98 5.40 6.87 4.33
CA ALA A 98 5.97 5.54 4.08
C ALA A 98 4.95 4.50 3.58
N GLY A 99 3.68 4.89 3.40
CA GLY A 99 2.59 4.01 2.95
C GLY A 99 1.38 4.02 3.89
N SER A 100 0.41 3.15 3.60
CA SER A 100 -0.78 2.94 4.42
C SER A 100 -0.69 1.64 5.22
N PHE A 101 -1.39 1.61 6.36
CA PHE A 101 -1.53 0.39 7.17
C PHE A 101 -2.90 0.34 7.87
N PRO A 102 -3.47 -0.86 8.07
CA PRO A 102 -4.70 -1.01 8.84
C PRO A 102 -4.43 -0.81 10.33
N ARG A 103 -5.26 -0.02 11.02
CA ARG A 103 -5.06 0.34 12.43
C ARG A 103 -5.84 -0.58 13.34
N MET A 104 -5.13 -1.36 14.15
CA MET A 104 -5.71 -2.09 15.27
C MET A 104 -5.82 -1.14 16.48
N THR A 105 -7.02 -0.86 16.95
CA THR A 105 -7.24 0.00 18.13
C THR A 105 -7.51 -0.80 19.38
N GLU A 106 -7.45 -0.17 20.55
CA GLU A 106 -7.77 -0.83 21.80
C GLU A 106 -9.25 -1.23 21.87
N GLU A 107 -10.16 -0.42 21.32
CA GLU A 107 -11.56 -0.77 21.13
C GLU A 107 -11.75 -2.05 20.28
N ILE A 108 -10.99 -2.19 19.17
CA ILE A 108 -11.06 -3.41 18.34
C ILE A 108 -10.56 -4.61 19.14
N LEU A 109 -9.44 -4.47 19.86
CA LEU A 109 -8.91 -5.56 20.68
C LEU A 109 -9.90 -6.00 21.77
N LYS A 110 -10.49 -5.05 22.51
CA LYS A 110 -11.48 -5.35 23.56
C LYS A 110 -12.73 -6.00 22.99
N SER A 111 -13.21 -5.52 21.85
CA SER A 111 -14.44 -6.05 21.23
C SER A 111 -14.27 -7.41 20.56
N CYS A 112 -13.06 -7.76 20.11
CA CYS A 112 -12.80 -9.04 19.43
C CYS A 112 -12.17 -10.09 20.35
N PHE A 113 -11.42 -9.67 21.37
CA PHE A 113 -10.66 -10.56 22.23
C PHE A 113 -10.92 -10.38 23.71
N GLY A 114 -11.60 -9.31 24.17
CA GLY A 114 -11.87 -9.06 25.59
C GLY A 114 -12.91 -10.00 26.22
N PRO A 115 -13.09 -9.99 27.56
CA PRO A 115 -13.87 -10.99 28.31
C PRO A 115 -15.31 -11.26 27.86
N GLU A 116 -15.94 -10.30 27.18
CA GLU A 116 -17.32 -10.40 26.67
C GLU A 116 -17.39 -10.79 25.19
N SER A 117 -16.26 -11.05 24.55
CA SER A 117 -16.15 -11.41 23.14
C SER A 117 -15.98 -12.92 22.93
N GLU A 118 -16.35 -13.41 21.76
CA GLU A 118 -16.16 -14.80 21.35
C GLU A 118 -14.68 -15.20 21.24
N GLY A 119 -13.77 -14.24 21.05
CA GLY A 119 -12.33 -14.52 20.92
C GLY A 119 -11.60 -14.65 22.27
N TYR A 120 -12.25 -14.34 23.40
CA TYR A 120 -11.60 -14.36 24.71
C TYR A 120 -11.09 -15.75 25.07
N GLY A 121 -9.80 -15.87 25.34
CA GLY A 121 -9.17 -17.15 25.66
C GLY A 121 -8.90 -18.07 24.46
N HIS A 122 -9.25 -17.64 23.24
CA HIS A 122 -9.04 -18.39 21.98
C HIS A 122 -7.84 -17.86 21.16
N VAL A 123 -7.19 -16.78 21.60
CA VAL A 123 -6.04 -16.17 20.93
C VAL A 123 -4.90 -15.99 21.92
N ILE A 124 -3.69 -16.32 21.50
CA ILE A 124 -2.46 -15.99 22.21
C ILE A 124 -1.88 -14.72 21.60
N ALA A 125 -1.50 -13.76 22.44
CA ALA A 125 -0.84 -12.54 22.03
C ALA A 125 0.56 -12.44 22.63
N THR A 126 1.49 -11.80 21.93
CA THR A 126 2.81 -11.47 22.48
C THR A 126 3.10 -9.98 22.36
N SER A 127 4.01 -9.47 23.18
CA SER A 127 4.44 -8.07 23.11
C SER A 127 5.21 -7.71 21.83
N ALA A 128 5.48 -8.67 20.94
CA ALA A 128 6.19 -8.54 19.67
C ALA A 128 7.63 -8.00 19.81
N CYS A 129 8.15 -7.42 18.72
CA CYS A 129 9.53 -7.00 18.56
C CYS A 129 9.88 -5.67 19.28
N MET A 130 10.99 -5.02 18.89
CA MET A 130 11.36 -3.68 19.41
C MET A 130 10.37 -2.57 19.05
N ASN A 131 9.58 -2.75 18.00
CA ASN A 131 8.44 -1.88 17.70
C ASN A 131 7.16 -2.32 18.41
N GLY A 132 7.26 -3.29 19.31
CA GLY A 132 6.14 -3.88 20.04
C GLY A 132 5.50 -2.96 21.08
N VAL A 133 4.30 -3.35 21.51
CA VAL A 133 3.44 -2.58 22.44
C VAL A 133 4.07 -2.28 23.80
N LEU A 134 5.06 -3.08 24.24
CA LEU A 134 5.79 -2.83 25.49
C LEU A 134 7.14 -2.16 25.23
N SER A 135 7.89 -2.64 24.24
CA SER A 135 9.22 -2.12 23.90
C SER A 135 9.21 -0.63 23.55
N GLN A 136 8.20 -0.16 22.81
CA GLN A 136 8.08 1.25 22.44
C GLN A 136 7.92 2.17 23.64
N LEU A 137 7.21 1.73 24.69
CA LEU A 137 7.04 2.50 25.94
C LEU A 137 8.36 2.66 26.69
N LEU A 138 9.29 1.72 26.55
CA LEU A 138 10.63 1.79 27.17
C LEU A 138 11.64 2.53 26.29
N LEU A 139 11.46 2.52 24.97
CA LEU A 139 12.34 3.21 24.02
C LEU A 139 12.13 4.73 23.99
N GLU A 140 10.99 5.25 24.44
CA GLU A 140 10.70 6.69 24.39
C GLU A 140 11.83 7.54 24.99
N ALA A 141 12.25 7.28 26.23
CA ALA A 141 13.37 7.98 26.86
C ALA A 141 14.71 7.77 26.16
N PHE A 142 14.95 6.60 25.56
CA PHE A 142 16.19 6.36 24.82
C PHE A 142 16.23 7.21 23.54
N ASN A 143 15.12 7.23 22.80
CA ASN A 143 14.97 8.03 21.60
C ASN A 143 15.06 9.53 21.92
N LEU A 144 14.43 9.98 23.00
CA LEU A 144 14.55 11.35 23.50
C LEU A 144 16.00 11.69 23.81
N LYS A 145 16.74 10.85 24.55
CA LYS A 145 18.16 11.07 24.84
C LYS A 145 19.02 11.15 23.56
N LYS A 146 18.77 10.28 22.59
CA LYS A 146 19.48 10.28 21.30
C LYS A 146 19.17 11.54 20.47
N GLU A 147 17.92 11.97 20.46
CA GLU A 147 17.47 13.21 19.81
C GLU A 147 18.08 14.44 20.48
N THR A 148 18.02 14.52 21.82
CA THR A 148 18.66 15.57 22.61
C THR A 148 20.16 15.63 22.33
N LYS A 149 20.87 14.50 22.38
CA LYS A 149 22.31 14.46 22.07
C LYS A 149 22.62 14.93 20.65
N THR A 150 21.80 14.55 19.67
CA THR A 150 21.97 15.02 18.28
C THR A 150 21.78 16.53 18.17
N LEU A 151 20.83 17.09 18.92
CA LEU A 151 20.62 18.53 19.01
C LEU A 151 21.76 19.22 19.75
N GLU A 152 22.31 18.62 20.81
CA GLU A 152 23.50 19.10 21.51
C GLU A 152 24.72 19.14 20.57
N ASP A 153 24.98 18.07 19.82
CA ASP A 153 26.06 18.00 18.83
C ASP A 153 25.87 19.04 17.71
N LYS A 154 24.63 19.40 17.37
CA LYS A 154 24.31 20.48 16.42
C LYS A 154 24.49 21.86 17.06
N ARG A 155 24.03 22.04 18.30
CA ARG A 155 24.16 23.25 19.10
C ARG A 155 25.63 23.62 19.26
N ASP A 156 26.49 22.65 19.55
CA ASP A 156 27.91 22.85 19.82
C ASP A 156 28.71 23.31 18.57
N LYS A 157 28.09 23.31 17.38
CA LYS A 157 28.64 23.92 16.16
C LYS A 157 28.40 25.43 16.08
N TYR A 158 27.56 25.99 16.94
CA TYR A 158 27.18 27.40 16.98
C TYR A 158 27.77 28.10 18.21
N HIS A 159 27.91 29.42 18.13
CA HIS A 159 28.54 30.22 19.19
C HIS A 159 27.54 30.44 20.34
N PRO A 160 27.88 30.11 21.59
CA PRO A 160 27.00 30.35 22.73
C PRO A 160 26.92 31.84 23.09
N VAL A 161 25.97 32.22 23.95
CA VAL A 161 26.00 33.52 24.62
C VAL A 161 27.11 33.49 25.67
N ASP A 162 28.29 33.99 25.33
CA ASP A 162 29.45 34.04 26.19
C ASP A 162 29.96 35.46 26.43
N ALA A 163 31.00 35.59 27.27
CA ALA A 163 31.59 36.89 27.60
C ALA A 163 32.13 37.62 26.36
N GLU A 164 32.64 36.89 25.36
CA GLU A 164 33.18 37.45 24.13
C GLU A 164 32.06 38.09 23.27
N PHE A 165 30.91 37.42 23.14
CA PHE A 165 29.75 37.98 22.45
C PHE A 165 29.18 39.21 23.17
N LEU A 166 29.09 39.16 24.49
CA LEU A 166 28.60 40.29 25.30
C LEU A 166 29.53 41.50 25.20
N ASP A 167 30.84 41.29 25.25
CA ASP A 167 31.84 42.35 25.06
C ASP A 167 31.77 42.92 23.63
N ALA A 168 31.51 42.09 22.63
CA ALA A 168 31.34 42.53 21.24
C ALA A 168 30.08 43.37 21.04
N LEU A 169 28.96 43.01 21.68
CA LEU A 169 27.74 43.83 21.71
C LEU A 169 27.98 45.18 22.38
N LYS A 170 28.65 45.17 23.54
CA LYS A 170 29.01 46.39 24.26
C LYS A 170 29.93 47.28 23.44
N THR A 171 30.91 46.70 22.75
CA THR A 171 31.80 47.43 21.85
C THR A 171 31.03 48.08 20.69
N GLU A 172 30.04 47.39 20.12
CA GLU A 172 29.16 47.97 19.08
C GLU A 172 28.34 49.16 19.63
N GLU A 173 27.87 49.06 20.87
CA GLU A 173 27.14 50.11 21.57
C GLU A 173 28.04 51.32 21.86
N GLU A 174 29.25 51.11 22.38
CA GLU A 174 30.26 52.15 22.62
C GLU A 174 30.65 52.87 21.30
N MET A 175 30.81 52.13 20.20
CA MET A 175 31.04 52.73 18.88
C MET A 175 29.84 53.56 18.40
N GLN A 176 28.61 53.14 18.72
CA GLN A 176 27.41 53.90 18.39
C GLN A 176 27.30 55.18 19.23
N GLU A 177 27.64 55.13 20.51
CA GLU A 177 27.68 56.28 21.40
C GLU A 177 28.74 57.29 20.94
N ALA A 178 29.94 56.83 20.60
CA ALA A 178 31.00 57.70 20.07
C ALA A 178 30.60 58.41 18.77
N VAL A 179 29.84 57.75 17.88
CA VAL A 179 29.27 58.37 16.68
C VAL A 179 28.22 59.43 17.06
N ASN A 180 27.37 59.16 18.05
CA ASN A 180 26.36 60.09 18.53
C ASN A 180 27.00 61.33 19.17
N ASP A 181 28.05 61.18 19.96
CA ASP A 181 28.80 62.30 20.56
C ASP A 181 29.42 63.21 19.52
N LEU A 182 30.01 62.64 18.46
CA LEU A 182 30.55 63.42 17.35
C LEU A 182 29.46 64.15 16.58
N ILE A 183 28.28 63.55 16.43
CA ILE A 183 27.10 64.20 15.82
C ILE A 183 26.63 65.38 16.68
N SER A 184 26.52 65.19 18.00
CA SER A 184 26.17 66.25 18.94
C SER A 184 27.18 67.41 18.90
N LYS A 185 28.49 67.11 18.85
CA LYS A 185 29.55 68.12 18.68
C LYS A 185 29.45 68.86 17.35
N ARG A 186 29.17 68.15 16.25
CA ARG A 186 28.92 68.75 14.93
C ARG A 186 27.74 69.73 14.99
N ASP A 187 26.66 69.34 15.64
CA ASP A 187 25.43 70.15 15.71
C ASP A 187 25.62 71.39 16.59
N ALA A 188 26.30 71.25 17.72
CA ALA A 188 26.70 72.39 18.54
C ALA A 188 27.58 73.38 17.76
N LEU A 189 28.63 72.89 17.08
CA LEU A 189 29.50 73.73 16.24
C LEU A 189 28.73 74.39 15.08
N ALA A 190 27.81 73.67 14.44
CA ALA A 190 27.00 74.21 13.35
C ALA A 190 26.06 75.32 13.83
N GLU A 191 25.43 75.17 15.01
CA GLU A 191 24.59 76.21 15.62
C GLU A 191 25.40 77.41 16.08
N GLU A 192 26.56 77.20 16.70
CA GLU A 192 27.44 78.32 17.06
C GLU A 192 27.92 79.09 15.82
N ILE A 193 28.29 78.42 14.73
CA ILE A 193 28.67 79.06 13.46
C ILE A 193 27.51 79.87 12.86
N LYS A 194 26.26 79.39 12.98
CA LYS A 194 25.05 80.13 12.56
C LYS A 194 24.82 81.37 13.43
N SER A 195 25.10 81.29 14.73
CA SER A 195 24.92 82.41 15.67
C SER A 195 25.86 83.59 15.39
N ILE A 196 27.00 83.37 14.72
CA ILE A 196 27.96 84.42 14.34
C ILE A 196 27.42 85.22 13.14
N SER A 197 26.75 86.35 13.43
CA SER A 197 26.14 87.27 12.46
C SER A 197 27.13 88.26 11.83
N ILE A 198 28.03 87.76 10.98
CA ILE A 198 29.01 88.60 10.25
C ILE A 198 28.32 89.53 9.25
N VAL A 199 27.22 89.08 8.63
CA VAL A 199 26.48 89.86 7.63
C VAL A 199 25.85 91.12 8.24
N GLY A 200 25.30 90.99 9.47
CA GLY A 200 24.77 92.13 10.22
C GLY A 200 25.86 93.13 10.62
N MET A 201 27.01 92.62 11.08
CA MET A 201 28.17 93.45 11.43
C MET A 201 28.76 94.19 10.22
N LYS A 202 28.90 93.53 9.06
CA LYS A 202 29.36 94.17 7.81
C LYS A 202 28.41 95.24 7.28
N ARG A 203 27.10 95.09 7.49
CA ARG A 203 26.12 96.15 7.17
C ARG A 203 26.28 97.37 8.09
N ARG A 204 26.51 97.16 9.39
CA ARG A 204 26.83 98.23 10.36
C ARG A 204 28.15 98.93 10.05
N LEU A 205 29.17 98.18 9.63
CA LEU A 205 30.47 98.73 9.21
C LEU A 205 30.31 99.76 8.08
N LYS A 206 29.52 99.44 7.05
CA LYS A 206 29.20 100.37 5.94
C LYS A 206 28.50 101.66 6.40
N THR A 207 27.79 101.62 7.52
CA THR A 207 27.10 102.81 8.05
C THR A 207 28.01 103.68 8.92
N LEU A 208 29.15 103.15 9.38
CA LEU A 208 30.10 103.79 10.29
C LEU A 208 31.32 104.40 9.59
N GLU A 209 31.37 104.45 8.24
CA GLU A 209 32.50 105.00 7.46
C GLU A 209 32.88 106.46 7.81
N LYS A 210 31.99 107.20 8.48
CA LYS A 210 32.21 108.60 8.89
C LYS A 210 32.81 108.77 10.30
N GLU A 211 32.97 107.69 11.07
CA GLU A 211 33.53 107.69 12.43
C GLU A 211 34.78 106.79 12.53
N PRO A 212 36.00 107.34 12.44
CA PRO A 212 37.23 106.55 12.24
C PRO A 212 37.56 105.55 13.36
N ASP A 213 37.34 105.93 14.62
CA ASP A 213 37.70 105.10 15.79
C ASP A 213 36.71 103.94 16.01
N GLU A 214 35.41 104.16 15.83
CA GLU A 214 34.39 103.10 15.93
C GLU A 214 34.42 102.18 14.70
N HIS A 215 34.69 102.72 13.51
CA HIS A 215 34.87 101.93 12.30
C HIS A 215 36.06 100.97 12.44
N LYS A 216 37.18 101.42 13.00
CA LYS A 216 38.35 100.57 13.24
C LYS A 216 38.07 99.47 14.25
N LYS A 217 37.42 99.79 15.39
CA LYS A 217 36.99 98.78 16.37
C LYS A 217 36.08 97.71 15.77
N LEU A 218 35.07 98.12 15.01
CA LEU A 218 34.13 97.17 14.39
C LEU A 218 34.79 96.36 13.27
N ALA A 219 35.75 96.95 12.54
CA ALA A 219 36.55 96.22 11.55
C ALA A 219 37.44 95.14 12.22
N ASP A 220 38.07 95.46 13.34
CA ASP A 220 38.85 94.51 14.14
C ASP A 220 37.94 93.41 14.74
N GLU A 221 36.74 93.75 15.20
CA GLU A 221 35.73 92.79 15.67
C GLU A 221 35.24 91.87 14.54
N ILE A 222 35.01 92.40 13.33
CA ILE A 222 34.64 91.60 12.15
C ILE A 222 35.78 90.67 11.76
N ALA A 223 37.02 91.15 11.72
CA ALA A 223 38.18 90.32 11.41
C ALA A 223 38.37 89.19 12.45
N CYS A 224 38.14 89.50 13.73
CA CYS A 224 38.17 88.50 14.80
C CYS A 224 37.02 87.48 14.67
N ALA A 225 35.80 87.92 14.35
CA ALA A 225 34.65 87.04 14.11
C ALA A 225 34.81 86.18 12.85
N GLU A 226 35.41 86.70 11.78
CA GLU A 226 35.74 85.96 10.55
C GLU A 226 36.80 84.90 10.81
N LYS A 227 37.86 85.25 11.55
CA LYS A 227 38.89 84.30 11.97
C LYS A 227 38.30 83.17 12.82
N ARG A 228 37.52 83.51 13.85
CA ARG A 228 36.84 82.53 14.71
C ARG A 228 35.86 81.65 13.92
N LYS A 229 35.09 82.23 12.99
CA LYS A 229 34.18 81.47 12.12
C LYS A 229 34.94 80.55 11.14
N GLY A 230 36.09 80.98 10.64
CA GLY A 230 36.99 80.16 9.82
C GLY A 230 37.55 78.97 10.60
N GLU A 231 38.13 79.22 11.78
CA GLU A 231 38.66 78.18 12.68
C GLU A 231 37.57 77.15 13.06
N MET A 232 36.37 77.61 13.41
CA MET A 232 35.24 76.71 13.72
C MET A 232 34.72 75.96 12.49
N SER A 233 34.79 76.56 11.30
CA SER A 233 34.41 75.88 10.05
C SER A 233 35.40 74.77 9.69
N ASP A 234 36.70 74.98 9.93
CA ASP A 234 37.74 73.97 9.77
C ASP A 234 37.58 72.85 10.80
N GLU A 235 37.25 73.20 12.05
CA GLU A 235 36.92 72.23 13.10
C GLU A 235 35.65 71.42 12.75
N LEU A 236 34.60 72.07 12.26
CA LEU A 236 33.39 71.40 11.77
C LEU A 236 33.69 70.44 10.61
N ALA A 237 34.56 70.82 9.68
CA ALA A 237 35.00 69.95 8.59
C ALA A 237 35.79 68.74 9.11
N SER A 238 36.65 68.94 10.12
CA SER A 238 37.37 67.88 10.81
C SER A 238 36.42 66.91 11.52
N VAL A 239 35.45 67.42 12.30
CA VAL A 239 34.44 66.61 13.00
C VAL A 239 33.58 65.84 11.99
N LYS A 240 33.17 66.44 10.87
CA LYS A 240 32.46 65.73 9.79
C LYS A 240 33.28 64.56 9.22
N LYS A 241 34.59 64.74 9.04
CA LYS A 241 35.50 63.67 8.60
C LYS A 241 35.64 62.56 9.65
N GLN A 242 35.71 62.92 10.93
CA GLN A 242 35.72 61.97 12.04
C GLN A 242 34.43 61.15 12.10
N ILE A 243 33.25 61.78 11.94
CA ILE A 243 31.95 61.08 11.85
C ILE A 243 31.94 60.07 10.70
N ALA A 244 32.37 60.47 9.49
CA ALA A 244 32.40 59.57 8.34
C ALA A 244 33.31 58.35 8.58
N THR A 245 34.46 58.57 9.23
CA THR A 245 35.41 57.51 9.59
C THR A 245 34.82 56.59 10.66
N ALA A 246 34.24 57.15 11.73
CA ALA A 246 33.63 56.38 12.82
C ALA A 246 32.43 55.55 12.33
N LYS A 247 31.56 56.13 11.49
CA LYS A 247 30.46 55.38 10.85
C LYS A 247 30.96 54.22 9.99
N THR A 248 32.01 54.44 9.20
CA THR A 248 32.58 53.37 8.35
C THR A 248 33.14 52.22 9.20
N LYS A 249 33.87 52.54 10.27
CA LYS A 249 34.38 51.54 11.22
C LYS A 249 33.26 50.78 11.91
N LYS A 250 32.24 51.48 12.40
CA LYS A 250 31.06 50.86 13.02
C LYS A 250 30.36 49.92 12.05
N THR A 251 30.06 50.35 10.83
CA THR A 251 29.40 49.50 9.83
C THR A 251 30.20 48.24 9.51
N ALA A 252 31.53 48.34 9.41
CA ALA A 252 32.39 47.18 9.21
C ALA A 252 32.38 46.22 10.41
N TYR A 253 32.38 46.76 11.63
CA TYR A 253 32.28 45.99 12.86
C TYR A 253 30.91 45.31 13.00
N SER A 254 29.81 46.03 12.82
CA SER A 254 28.43 45.51 12.81
C SER A 254 28.25 44.38 11.78
N LYS A 255 28.87 44.50 10.59
CA LYS A 255 28.82 43.45 9.56
C LYS A 255 29.61 42.19 9.96
N SER A 256 30.67 42.34 10.74
CA SER A 256 31.42 41.21 11.27
C SER A 256 30.67 40.55 12.42
N LEU A 257 30.01 41.36 13.27
CA LEU A 257 29.19 40.91 14.38
C LEU A 257 27.88 40.24 13.94
N SER A 258 27.34 40.57 12.76
CA SER A 258 26.09 39.97 12.27
C SER A 258 26.20 38.46 12.05
N ALA A 259 27.38 37.95 11.68
CA ALA A 259 27.62 36.51 11.57
C ALA A 259 27.60 35.82 12.95
N MET A 260 28.15 36.49 13.98
CA MET A 260 28.14 36.01 15.36
C MET A 260 26.72 36.03 15.95
N LYS A 261 25.96 37.12 15.73
CA LYS A 261 24.53 37.21 16.11
C LYS A 261 23.68 36.08 15.50
N ALA A 262 23.86 35.80 14.21
CA ALA A 262 23.16 34.72 13.53
C ALA A 262 23.61 33.30 13.95
N SER A 263 24.78 33.18 14.58
CA SER A 263 25.25 31.94 15.19
C SER A 263 24.60 31.73 16.56
N VAL A 264 24.59 32.79 17.39
CA VAL A 264 23.92 32.80 18.71
C VAL A 264 22.42 32.54 18.60
N GLU A 265 21.73 33.17 17.65
CA GLU A 265 20.29 32.93 17.43
C GLU A 265 19.99 31.45 17.10
N ARG A 266 20.87 30.80 16.34
CA ARG A 266 20.75 29.36 16.04
C ARG A 266 21.06 28.50 17.27
N TYR A 267 22.05 28.87 18.08
CA TYR A 267 22.35 28.22 19.35
C TYR A 267 21.14 28.27 20.30
N GLU A 268 20.53 29.44 20.48
CA GLU A 268 19.33 29.62 21.31
C GLU A 268 18.11 28.87 20.77
N THR A 269 17.91 28.86 19.45
CA THR A 269 16.82 28.10 18.81
C THR A 269 16.94 26.61 19.11
N ILE A 270 18.14 26.05 19.02
CA ILE A 270 18.38 24.62 19.29
C ILE A 270 18.23 24.33 20.79
N ASN A 271 18.68 25.20 21.69
CA ASN A 271 18.44 25.04 23.13
C ASN A 271 16.95 25.03 23.46
N LYS A 272 16.17 25.92 22.85
CA LYS A 272 14.72 25.92 23.02
C LYS A 272 14.11 24.58 22.58
N GLN A 273 14.56 24.02 21.47
CA GLN A 273 14.12 22.69 21.03
C GLN A 273 14.48 21.60 22.05
N ILE A 274 15.69 21.64 22.62
CA ILE A 274 16.13 20.72 23.68
C ILE A 274 15.24 20.87 24.92
N ASP A 275 15.00 22.10 25.37
CA ASP A 275 14.17 22.40 26.55
C ASP A 275 12.73 21.93 26.34
N ASP A 276 12.14 22.16 25.17
CA ASP A 276 10.79 21.70 24.82
C ASP A 276 10.70 20.16 24.84
N ILE A 277 11.72 19.46 24.33
CA ILE A 277 11.81 17.98 24.37
C ILE A 277 11.90 17.48 25.82
N LEU A 278 12.76 18.09 26.63
CA LEU A 278 12.97 17.69 28.01
C LEU A 278 11.77 18.01 28.90
N ALA A 279 11.02 19.09 28.62
CA ALA A 279 9.82 19.46 29.35
C ALA A 279 8.67 18.47 29.16
N GLY A 280 8.58 17.81 28.00
CA GLY A 280 7.61 16.75 27.71
C GLY A 280 8.09 15.33 28.04
N ALA A 281 9.35 15.17 28.43
CA ALA A 281 9.94 13.85 28.64
C ALA A 281 9.40 13.18 29.91
N ARG A 282 8.85 11.97 29.76
CA ARG A 282 8.48 11.12 30.88
C ARG A 282 9.72 10.62 31.61
N SER A 283 9.61 10.45 32.93
CA SER A 283 10.68 9.85 33.72
C SER A 283 10.83 8.35 33.42
N SER A 284 12.03 7.79 33.61
CA SER A 284 12.23 6.34 33.44
C SER A 284 11.37 5.50 34.38
N GLU A 285 11.04 6.00 35.57
CA GLU A 285 10.14 5.33 36.52
C GLU A 285 8.69 5.35 36.02
N GLU A 286 8.23 6.47 35.49
CA GLU A 286 6.89 6.59 34.90
C GLU A 286 6.73 5.66 33.69
N MET A 287 7.73 5.59 32.82
CA MET A 287 7.73 4.67 31.68
C MET A 287 7.68 3.21 32.10
N TYR A 288 8.43 2.85 33.16
CA TYR A 288 8.39 1.50 33.73
C TYR A 288 6.99 1.17 34.23
N VAL A 289 6.37 2.05 35.03
CA VAL A 289 5.01 1.88 35.55
C VAL A 289 3.99 1.78 34.41
N ASN A 290 4.11 2.61 33.37
CA ASN A 290 3.23 2.56 32.19
C ASN A 290 3.38 1.23 31.44
N THR A 291 4.61 0.72 31.30
CA THR A 291 4.87 -0.58 30.66
C THR A 291 4.26 -1.73 31.46
N VAL A 292 4.38 -1.71 32.79
CA VAL A 292 3.74 -2.69 33.68
C VAL A 292 2.21 -2.63 33.56
N ASN A 293 1.63 -1.44 33.53
CA ASN A 293 0.18 -1.26 33.37
C ASN A 293 -0.31 -1.73 31.99
N ALA A 294 0.45 -1.43 30.93
CA ALA A 294 0.15 -1.90 29.58
C ALA A 294 0.18 -3.44 29.51
N ALA A 295 1.20 -4.08 30.06
CA ALA A 295 1.30 -5.54 30.10
C ALA A 295 0.09 -6.18 30.80
N LYS A 296 -0.33 -5.64 31.95
CA LYS A 296 -1.54 -6.09 32.67
C LYS A 296 -2.82 -5.83 31.88
N ASN A 297 -2.92 -4.72 31.16
CA ASN A 297 -4.07 -4.42 30.31
C ASN A 297 -4.20 -5.44 29.17
N PHE A 298 -3.09 -5.76 28.49
CA PHE A 298 -3.10 -6.78 27.44
C PHE A 298 -3.43 -8.17 27.99
N GLU A 299 -2.88 -8.56 29.15
CA GLU A 299 -3.28 -9.82 29.82
C GLU A 299 -4.78 -9.83 30.15
N ALA A 300 -5.34 -8.71 30.61
CA ALA A 300 -6.77 -8.61 30.89
C ALA A 300 -7.63 -8.75 29.61
N ILE A 301 -7.15 -8.22 28.48
CA ILE A 301 -7.81 -8.34 27.17
C ILE A 301 -7.80 -9.79 26.72
N PHE A 302 -6.64 -10.45 26.60
CA PHE A 302 -6.56 -11.80 26.02
C PHE A 302 -6.89 -12.93 27.03
N GLY A 303 -6.91 -12.59 28.31
CA GLY A 303 -7.10 -13.52 29.41
C GLY A 303 -5.77 -14.06 29.96
N LYS A 304 -5.81 -14.43 31.24
CA LYS A 304 -4.65 -14.91 31.99
C LYS A 304 -4.01 -16.11 31.29
N GLY A 305 -2.69 -16.03 31.07
CA GLY A 305 -1.92 -17.07 30.37
C GLY A 305 -2.03 -17.07 28.84
N ASN A 306 -2.73 -16.10 28.25
CA ASN A 306 -2.81 -15.92 26.79
C ASN A 306 -2.09 -14.65 26.30
N PHE A 307 -1.43 -13.89 27.18
CA PHE A 307 -0.51 -12.81 26.79
C PHE A 307 0.90 -13.14 27.28
N TYR A 308 1.88 -13.01 26.40
CA TYR A 308 3.28 -13.31 26.67
C TYR A 308 4.17 -12.09 26.43
N ILE A 309 5.17 -11.90 27.28
CA ILE A 309 6.24 -10.93 27.06
C ILE A 309 7.28 -11.60 26.15
N GLU A 310 7.44 -11.08 24.95
CA GLU A 310 8.35 -11.61 23.94
C GLU A 310 9.78 -11.11 24.18
N LEU A 311 10.74 -12.03 24.16
CA LEU A 311 12.16 -11.77 24.32
C LEU A 311 12.90 -12.18 23.05
N GLN A 312 13.67 -11.26 22.49
CA GLN A 312 14.44 -11.47 21.26
C GLN A 312 15.77 -10.71 21.33
N TYR A 313 16.79 -11.19 20.61
CA TYR A 313 18.06 -10.48 20.50
C TYR A 313 18.74 -10.72 19.16
N HIS A 314 19.04 -9.61 18.50
CA HIS A 314 19.66 -9.51 17.18
C HIS A 314 20.98 -8.73 17.25
N ARG A 315 21.57 -8.61 18.45
CA ARG A 315 22.77 -7.79 18.71
C ARG A 315 22.59 -6.32 18.37
N VAL A 316 21.37 -5.82 18.57
CA VAL A 316 21.05 -4.41 18.44
C VAL A 316 21.17 -3.74 19.81
N THR A 317 21.74 -2.55 19.85
CA THR A 317 21.97 -1.80 21.09
C THR A 317 20.67 -1.58 21.88
N GLU A 318 19.59 -1.21 21.20
CA GLU A 318 18.26 -0.98 21.75
C GLU A 318 17.70 -2.20 22.52
N GLU A 319 17.91 -3.42 22.01
CA GLU A 319 17.44 -4.65 22.65
C GLU A 319 18.18 -4.95 23.96
N THR A 320 19.48 -4.66 24.00
CA THR A 320 20.32 -4.86 25.21
C THR A 320 19.80 -4.01 26.38
N MET A 321 19.13 -2.89 26.10
CA MET A 321 18.56 -2.02 27.13
C MET A 321 17.14 -2.44 27.52
N VAL A 322 16.31 -2.85 26.56
CA VAL A 322 14.87 -3.09 26.77
C VAL A 322 14.56 -4.51 27.24
N MET A 323 15.18 -5.52 26.62
CA MET A 323 14.83 -6.92 26.87
C MET A 323 15.05 -7.37 28.33
N PRO A 324 16.14 -6.98 29.02
CA PRO A 324 16.30 -7.31 30.44
C PRO A 324 15.23 -6.68 31.34
N ILE A 325 14.75 -5.47 31.00
CA ILE A 325 13.68 -4.80 31.74
C ILE A 325 12.35 -5.55 31.54
N LEU A 326 12.05 -5.99 30.32
CA LEU A 326 10.87 -6.81 30.03
C LEU A 326 10.89 -8.14 30.78
N ALA A 327 12.05 -8.80 30.84
CA ALA A 327 12.25 -10.00 31.66
C ALA A 327 11.98 -9.74 33.15
N GLN A 328 12.40 -8.59 33.69
CA GLN A 328 12.07 -8.20 35.07
C GLN A 328 10.57 -7.96 35.27
N ILE A 329 9.91 -7.27 34.34
CA ILE A 329 8.46 -7.01 34.41
C ILE A 329 7.67 -8.33 34.43
N SER A 330 8.11 -9.33 33.66
CA SER A 330 7.53 -10.68 33.73
C SER A 330 7.58 -11.27 35.13
N LYS A 331 8.75 -11.24 35.78
CA LYS A 331 8.94 -11.76 37.15
C LYS A 331 8.06 -11.04 38.18
N GLU A 332 7.87 -9.73 38.03
CA GLU A 332 7.06 -8.92 38.96
C GLU A 332 5.55 -9.08 38.75
N THR A 333 5.11 -9.23 37.50
CA THR A 333 3.68 -9.31 37.16
C THR A 333 3.15 -10.73 37.16
N GLY A 334 4.01 -11.73 36.95
CA GLY A 334 3.65 -13.13 36.73
C GLY A 334 3.18 -13.44 35.30
N ILE A 335 3.26 -12.47 34.38
CA ILE A 335 2.95 -12.67 32.96
C ILE A 335 4.08 -13.51 32.33
N PRO A 336 3.79 -14.61 31.63
CA PRO A 336 4.81 -15.51 31.09
C PRO A 336 5.65 -14.83 29.99
N VAL A 337 6.91 -15.24 29.87
CA VAL A 337 7.81 -14.83 28.76
C VAL A 337 7.82 -15.87 27.65
N VAL A 338 8.12 -15.46 26.43
CA VAL A 338 8.38 -16.37 25.29
C VAL A 338 9.59 -15.89 24.51
N ALA A 339 10.42 -16.82 24.03
CA ALA A 339 11.54 -16.48 23.17
C ALA A 339 11.11 -16.46 21.69
N ALA A 340 11.54 -15.44 20.96
CA ALA A 340 11.29 -15.29 19.53
C ALA A 340 12.49 -14.65 18.82
N ASN A 341 12.47 -14.64 17.48
CA ASN A 341 13.59 -14.13 16.67
C ASN A 341 13.14 -13.36 15.41
N ASP A 342 11.85 -12.97 15.32
CA ASP A 342 11.30 -12.16 14.22
C ASP A 342 11.86 -12.52 12.83
N ALA A 343 11.78 -13.80 12.47
CA ALA A 343 12.51 -14.33 11.32
C ALA A 343 11.94 -13.83 9.98
N HIS A 344 12.77 -13.18 9.17
CA HIS A 344 12.40 -12.59 7.89
C HIS A 344 12.93 -13.37 6.67
N TYR A 345 13.84 -14.33 6.89
CA TYR A 345 14.45 -15.18 5.87
C TYR A 345 14.88 -16.53 6.47
N ALA A 346 15.21 -17.51 5.63
CA ALA A 346 15.31 -18.90 6.07
C ALA A 346 16.64 -19.17 6.79
N THR A 347 17.76 -18.70 6.23
CA THR A 347 19.10 -19.01 6.73
C THR A 347 19.95 -17.76 6.90
N ASN A 348 21.05 -17.83 7.66
CA ASN A 348 22.04 -16.76 7.71
C ASN A 348 23.01 -16.79 6.50
N SER A 349 22.52 -17.18 5.32
CA SER A 349 23.33 -17.14 4.11
C SER A 349 23.56 -15.71 3.66
N ARG A 350 24.67 -15.46 2.95
CA ARG A 350 24.97 -14.13 2.41
C ARG A 350 23.86 -13.67 1.47
N GLU A 351 23.31 -14.60 0.71
CA GLU A 351 22.22 -14.41 -0.24
C GLU A 351 20.93 -13.98 0.45
N ASP A 352 20.52 -14.63 1.53
CA ASP A 352 19.32 -14.29 2.30
C ASP A 352 19.44 -12.89 2.95
N VAL A 353 20.58 -12.61 3.58
CA VAL A 353 20.85 -11.29 4.20
C VAL A 353 20.88 -10.19 3.12
N ARG A 354 21.47 -10.47 1.95
CA ARG A 354 21.47 -9.55 0.82
C ARG A 354 20.06 -9.31 0.28
N ALA A 355 19.25 -10.36 0.10
CA ALA A 355 17.87 -10.25 -0.33
C ALA A 355 17.04 -9.37 0.63
N ARG A 356 17.18 -9.59 1.95
CA ARG A 356 16.52 -8.78 2.97
C ARG A 356 16.93 -7.31 2.90
N THR A 357 18.22 -7.05 2.70
CA THR A 357 18.78 -5.69 2.56
C THR A 357 18.19 -4.98 1.35
N LEU A 358 18.16 -5.65 0.19
CA LEU A 358 17.58 -5.14 -1.05
C LEU A 358 16.10 -4.81 -0.90
N VAL A 359 15.30 -5.73 -0.36
CA VAL A 359 13.86 -5.53 -0.16
C VAL A 359 13.58 -4.39 0.82
N ALA A 360 14.37 -4.29 1.91
CA ALA A 360 14.25 -3.19 2.87
C ALA A 360 14.49 -1.83 2.21
N ALA A 361 15.63 -1.70 1.52
CA ALA A 361 16.03 -0.47 0.86
C ALA A 361 15.00 -0.05 -0.21
N MET A 362 14.42 -1.00 -0.94
CA MET A 362 13.38 -0.71 -1.92
C MET A 362 12.08 -0.22 -1.29
N ARG A 363 11.70 -0.77 -0.13
CA ARG A 363 10.50 -0.38 0.60
C ARG A 363 10.60 1.02 1.17
N PHE A 364 11.75 1.38 1.74
CA PHE A 364 11.99 2.70 2.33
C PHE A 364 12.56 3.73 1.34
N ASN A 365 12.83 3.31 0.10
CA ASN A 365 13.43 4.11 -0.96
C ASN A 365 14.77 4.73 -0.54
N GLU A 366 15.61 3.92 0.10
CA GLU A 366 16.93 4.28 0.60
C GLU A 366 18.03 3.68 -0.27
N LYS A 367 19.18 4.36 -0.34
CA LYS A 367 20.37 3.81 -0.99
C LYS A 367 21.10 2.88 -0.04
N ILE A 368 21.54 1.74 -0.55
CA ILE A 368 22.39 0.80 0.19
C ILE A 368 23.80 1.36 0.24
N ASP A 369 24.33 1.51 1.44
CA ASP A 369 25.76 1.74 1.65
C ASP A 369 26.48 0.40 1.62
N GLU A 370 27.16 0.12 0.51
CA GLU A 370 27.93 -1.12 0.32
C GLU A 370 29.12 -1.27 1.29
N SER A 371 29.47 -0.21 2.05
CA SER A 371 30.53 -0.22 3.05
C SER A 371 30.05 -0.47 4.48
N ALA A 372 28.74 -0.40 4.73
CA ALA A 372 28.15 -0.54 6.05
C ALA A 372 27.49 -1.92 6.24
N VAL A 373 27.74 -2.55 7.38
CA VAL A 373 26.95 -3.71 7.82
C VAL A 373 25.72 -3.17 8.54
N VAL A 374 24.53 -3.53 8.05
CA VAL A 374 23.27 -3.16 8.71
C VAL A 374 23.12 -4.00 9.98
N GLU A 375 23.10 -3.35 11.14
CA GLU A 375 22.95 -3.99 12.46
C GLU A 375 21.63 -4.80 12.52
N GLY A 376 21.67 -5.97 13.17
CA GLY A 376 20.53 -6.89 13.28
C GLY A 376 20.19 -7.69 12.02
N TYR A 377 20.55 -7.21 10.82
CA TYR A 377 20.15 -7.86 9.56
C TYR A 377 20.75 -9.24 9.34
N GLY A 378 21.81 -9.62 10.05
CA GLY A 378 22.39 -10.97 10.02
C GLY A 378 21.77 -11.95 11.01
N GLU A 379 20.78 -11.54 11.80
CA GLU A 379 20.23 -12.36 12.90
C GLU A 379 18.75 -12.73 12.70
N MET A 380 18.05 -12.16 11.73
CA MET A 380 16.61 -12.37 11.48
C MET A 380 16.30 -13.62 10.63
N TYR A 381 16.94 -14.76 10.94
CA TYR A 381 16.68 -16.05 10.28
C TYR A 381 16.00 -17.07 11.21
N LEU A 382 15.61 -18.22 10.67
CA LEU A 382 15.15 -19.37 11.46
C LEU A 382 16.34 -20.04 12.18
N LYS A 383 16.54 -19.65 13.44
CA LYS A 383 17.57 -20.19 14.34
C LYS A 383 17.18 -21.57 14.87
N THR A 384 18.18 -22.36 15.22
CA THR A 384 18.06 -23.53 16.10
C THR A 384 17.78 -23.11 17.54
N ASP A 385 17.27 -24.04 18.35
CA ASP A 385 17.06 -23.81 19.79
C ASP A 385 18.38 -23.42 20.49
N GLU A 386 19.49 -24.07 20.13
CA GLU A 386 20.81 -23.77 20.68
C GLU A 386 21.29 -22.36 20.31
N GLU A 387 21.11 -21.95 19.04
CA GLU A 387 21.47 -20.60 18.58
C GLU A 387 20.63 -19.53 19.30
N LEU A 388 19.32 -19.75 19.43
CA LEU A 388 18.40 -18.81 20.09
C LEU A 388 18.72 -18.68 21.58
N LYS A 389 18.95 -19.79 22.28
CA LYS A 389 19.39 -19.77 23.68
C LYS A 389 20.74 -19.06 23.84
N SER A 390 21.69 -19.38 22.96
CA SER A 390 23.04 -18.81 23.01
C SER A 390 23.01 -17.29 22.87
N ILE A 391 22.28 -16.75 21.89
CA ILE A 391 22.24 -15.30 21.67
C ILE A 391 21.52 -14.58 22.82
N LEU A 392 20.38 -15.09 23.29
CA LEU A 392 19.65 -14.48 24.41
C LEU A 392 20.46 -14.48 25.72
N SER A 393 21.30 -15.50 25.94
CA SER A 393 22.16 -15.59 27.13
C SER A 393 23.23 -14.51 27.23
N GLU A 394 23.48 -13.76 26.14
CA GLU A 394 24.37 -12.61 26.15
C GLU A 394 23.79 -11.44 26.98
N ILE A 395 22.45 -11.36 27.13
CA ILE A 395 21.77 -10.22 27.75
C ILE A 395 20.72 -10.58 28.83
N ILE A 396 20.23 -11.81 28.88
CA ILE A 396 19.18 -12.27 29.82
C ILE A 396 19.69 -13.45 30.65
N ASP A 397 19.18 -13.61 31.88
CA ASP A 397 19.52 -14.75 32.74
C ASP A 397 18.97 -16.09 32.22
N ILE A 398 19.73 -17.16 32.46
CA ILE A 398 19.44 -18.50 31.92
C ILE A 398 18.10 -19.07 32.40
N GLU A 399 17.68 -18.76 33.63
CA GLU A 399 16.41 -19.23 34.20
C GLU A 399 15.22 -18.66 33.40
N THR A 400 15.27 -17.37 33.09
CA THR A 400 14.25 -16.72 32.26
C THR A 400 14.25 -17.27 30.84
N ILE A 401 15.43 -17.54 30.27
CA ILE A 401 15.55 -18.11 28.92
C ILE A 401 14.95 -19.51 28.85
N ASP A 402 15.25 -20.37 29.83
CA ASP A 402 14.70 -21.72 29.87
C ASP A 402 13.17 -21.69 30.01
N GLN A 403 12.63 -20.79 30.84
CA GLN A 403 11.17 -20.57 30.92
C GLN A 403 10.59 -20.06 29.60
N ALA A 404 11.26 -19.11 28.95
CA ALA A 404 10.82 -18.54 27.68
C ALA A 404 10.79 -19.58 26.55
N MET A 405 11.77 -20.51 26.54
CA MET A 405 11.84 -21.61 25.59
C MET A 405 10.83 -22.72 25.90
N GLU A 406 10.58 -23.04 27.17
CA GLU A 406 9.52 -23.99 27.57
C GLU A 406 8.13 -23.49 27.14
N ASN A 407 7.89 -22.19 27.29
CA ASN A 407 6.62 -21.57 26.89
C ASN A 407 6.37 -21.62 25.37
N ILE A 408 7.40 -21.77 24.52
CA ILE A 408 7.21 -22.06 23.09
C ILE A 408 6.42 -23.36 22.93
N GLY A 409 6.79 -24.41 23.66
CA GLY A 409 6.07 -25.69 23.65
C GLY A 409 4.63 -25.55 24.14
N VAL A 410 4.39 -24.77 25.20
CA VAL A 410 3.05 -24.49 25.73
C VAL A 410 2.17 -23.80 24.67
N ILE A 411 2.70 -22.82 23.96
CA ILE A 411 1.99 -22.12 22.87
C ILE A 411 1.70 -23.10 21.73
N VAL A 412 2.69 -23.89 21.32
CA VAL A 412 2.55 -24.90 20.27
C VAL A 412 1.44 -25.89 20.63
N ASP A 413 1.42 -26.40 21.85
CA ASP A 413 0.40 -27.36 22.32
C ASP A 413 -1.00 -26.74 22.38
N ALA A 414 -1.10 -25.46 22.75
CA ALA A 414 -2.36 -24.73 22.82
C ALA A 414 -2.96 -24.42 21.43
N CYS A 415 -2.15 -24.26 20.39
CA CYS A 415 -2.59 -23.86 19.05
C CYS A 415 -2.95 -25.06 18.17
N ASN A 416 -4.25 -25.31 17.93
CA ASN A 416 -4.79 -26.42 17.16
C ASN A 416 -5.88 -25.92 16.19
N VAL A 417 -5.47 -25.15 15.18
CA VAL A 417 -6.41 -24.64 14.16
C VAL A 417 -6.68 -25.71 13.12
N GLU A 418 -7.93 -26.16 13.04
CA GLU A 418 -8.42 -27.02 11.97
C GLU A 418 -9.36 -26.25 11.04
N LEU A 419 -9.07 -26.30 9.74
CA LEU A 419 -9.91 -25.66 8.73
C LEU A 419 -11.21 -26.44 8.54
N VAL A 420 -12.31 -25.88 9.02
CA VAL A 420 -13.65 -26.36 8.67
C VAL A 420 -14.02 -25.78 7.31
N HIS A 421 -14.12 -26.65 6.30
CA HIS A 421 -14.51 -26.24 4.95
C HIS A 421 -16.04 -26.18 4.90
N GLY A 422 -16.60 -24.98 5.00
CA GLY A 422 -18.01 -24.71 4.73
C GLY A 422 -18.25 -24.46 3.25
N GLN A 423 -19.48 -24.67 2.76
CA GLN A 423 -19.92 -24.15 1.46
C GLN A 423 -20.82 -22.95 1.71
N HIS A 424 -20.34 -21.77 1.37
CA HIS A 424 -21.03 -20.49 1.57
C HIS A 424 -21.56 -19.99 0.23
N TYR A 425 -22.31 -20.85 -0.44
CA TYR A 425 -22.86 -20.54 -1.76
C TYR A 425 -24.04 -19.58 -1.64
N PRO A 426 -24.15 -18.64 -2.59
CA PRO A 426 -25.17 -17.61 -2.51
C PRO A 426 -26.56 -18.22 -2.68
N ILE A 427 -27.46 -17.79 -1.80
CA ILE A 427 -28.85 -18.23 -1.78
C ILE A 427 -29.67 -17.15 -2.48
N PHE A 428 -30.41 -17.54 -3.52
CA PHE A 428 -31.18 -16.60 -4.32
C PHE A 428 -32.29 -15.96 -3.49
N ARG A 429 -32.34 -14.62 -3.49
CA ARG A 429 -33.39 -13.84 -2.84
C ARG A 429 -34.32 -13.25 -3.88
N GLY A 430 -35.50 -13.84 -4.05
CA GLY A 430 -36.51 -13.35 -4.98
C GLY A 430 -37.34 -14.47 -5.58
N GLY A 431 -38.20 -14.14 -6.54
CA GLY A 431 -39.15 -15.07 -7.14
C GLY A 431 -40.55 -14.92 -6.58
N GLU A 432 -41.48 -15.75 -7.06
CA GLU A 432 -42.85 -15.76 -6.54
C GLU A 432 -42.88 -16.34 -5.11
N PRO A 433 -43.82 -15.91 -4.24
CA PRO A 433 -43.92 -16.44 -2.88
C PRO A 433 -44.02 -17.98 -2.86
N GLY A 434 -43.02 -18.64 -2.27
CA GLY A 434 -42.94 -20.10 -2.18
C GLY A 434 -42.35 -20.82 -3.41
N GLU A 435 -41.91 -20.09 -4.43
CA GLU A 435 -41.20 -20.62 -5.60
C GLU A 435 -39.76 -20.99 -5.23
N THR A 436 -39.38 -22.24 -5.47
CA THR A 436 -37.98 -22.69 -5.32
C THR A 436 -37.13 -22.23 -6.52
N PRO A 437 -35.80 -22.09 -6.38
CA PRO A 437 -34.92 -21.69 -7.49
C PRO A 437 -35.06 -22.58 -8.73
N ILE A 438 -35.21 -23.90 -8.55
CA ILE A 438 -35.39 -24.82 -9.68
C ILE A 438 -36.76 -24.63 -10.37
N GLN A 439 -37.81 -24.35 -9.62
CA GLN A 439 -39.14 -24.03 -10.19
C GLN A 439 -39.08 -22.73 -10.98
N ARG A 440 -38.35 -21.73 -10.49
CA ARG A 440 -38.10 -20.47 -11.21
C ARG A 440 -37.38 -20.70 -12.52
N LEU A 441 -36.28 -21.47 -12.54
CA LEU A 441 -35.58 -21.80 -13.79
C LEU A 441 -36.48 -22.52 -14.78
N ARG A 442 -37.31 -23.47 -14.31
CA ARG A 442 -38.26 -24.18 -15.16
C ARG A 442 -39.30 -23.23 -15.76
N ARG A 443 -39.83 -22.29 -14.96
CA ARG A 443 -40.78 -21.26 -15.44
C ARG A 443 -40.13 -20.36 -16.48
N LEU A 444 -38.95 -19.81 -16.18
CA LEU A 444 -38.21 -18.94 -17.11
C LEU A 444 -37.87 -19.66 -18.42
N ALA A 445 -37.43 -20.91 -18.35
CA ALA A 445 -37.18 -21.71 -19.54
C ALA A 445 -38.48 -21.89 -20.36
N GLY A 446 -39.60 -22.16 -19.69
CA GLY A 446 -40.92 -22.25 -20.31
C GLY A 446 -41.35 -20.96 -21.02
N GLU A 447 -41.12 -19.80 -20.40
CA GLU A 447 -41.37 -18.48 -20.99
C GLU A 447 -40.41 -18.16 -22.15
N GLY A 448 -39.19 -18.72 -22.11
CA GLY A 448 -38.16 -18.58 -23.14
C GLY A 448 -38.42 -19.38 -24.40
N ILE A 449 -39.04 -20.57 -24.30
CA ILE A 449 -39.35 -21.44 -25.45
C ILE A 449 -40.05 -20.69 -26.60
N PRO A 450 -41.20 -20.03 -26.39
CA PRO A 450 -41.89 -19.35 -27.49
C PRO A 450 -41.13 -18.13 -28.03
N LYS A 451 -40.20 -17.56 -27.26
CA LYS A 451 -39.37 -16.41 -27.66
C LYS A 451 -38.19 -16.83 -28.53
N ARG A 452 -37.52 -17.93 -28.17
CA ARG A 452 -36.31 -18.44 -28.83
C ARG A 452 -36.61 -19.41 -29.98
N TYR A 453 -37.70 -20.16 -29.90
CA TYR A 453 -38.16 -21.11 -30.93
C TYR A 453 -39.57 -20.75 -31.44
N PRO A 454 -39.72 -19.61 -32.14
CA PRO A 454 -41.02 -19.21 -32.67
C PRO A 454 -41.51 -20.20 -33.76
N GLY A 455 -42.82 -20.25 -34.00
CA GLY A 455 -43.37 -20.95 -35.17
C GLY A 455 -43.35 -22.48 -35.14
N GLY A 456 -43.09 -23.11 -33.99
CA GLY A 456 -43.18 -24.57 -33.84
C GLY A 456 -41.85 -25.32 -34.04
N GLU A 457 -40.71 -24.63 -33.97
CA GLU A 457 -39.37 -25.22 -34.04
C GLU A 457 -38.98 -26.04 -32.79
N TRP A 458 -39.81 -26.02 -31.75
CA TRP A 458 -39.62 -26.79 -30.52
C TRP A 458 -39.84 -28.28 -30.73
N LYS A 459 -38.80 -29.10 -30.53
CA LYS A 459 -38.82 -30.55 -30.76
C LYS A 459 -38.88 -31.33 -29.46
N LYS A 460 -39.34 -32.59 -29.55
CA LYS A 460 -39.36 -33.54 -28.41
C LYS A 460 -37.98 -33.73 -27.78
N GLU A 461 -36.95 -33.83 -28.61
CA GLU A 461 -35.54 -33.94 -28.17
C GLU A 461 -35.11 -32.74 -27.31
N TYR A 462 -35.59 -31.53 -27.62
CA TYR A 462 -35.21 -30.32 -26.88
C TYR A 462 -35.89 -30.30 -25.51
N ALA A 463 -37.14 -30.79 -25.43
CA ALA A 463 -37.83 -30.98 -24.16
C ALA A 463 -37.13 -32.03 -23.28
N GLU A 464 -36.73 -33.17 -23.87
CA GLU A 464 -35.98 -34.21 -23.17
C GLU A 464 -34.62 -33.68 -22.65
N ARG A 465 -33.91 -32.89 -23.47
CA ARG A 465 -32.67 -32.21 -23.06
C ARG A 465 -32.91 -31.23 -21.91
N LEU A 466 -33.93 -30.38 -21.99
CA LEU A 466 -34.27 -29.42 -20.94
C LEU A 466 -34.58 -30.10 -19.61
N ASP A 467 -35.38 -31.16 -19.62
CA ASP A 467 -35.71 -31.90 -18.39
C ASP A 467 -34.49 -32.61 -17.78
N TYR A 468 -33.61 -33.16 -18.62
CA TYR A 468 -32.34 -33.74 -18.19
C TYR A 468 -31.43 -32.70 -17.52
N GLU A 469 -31.24 -31.54 -18.15
CA GLU A 469 -30.42 -30.47 -17.60
C GLU A 469 -30.97 -29.94 -16.27
N LEU A 470 -32.26 -29.63 -16.21
CA LEU A 470 -32.92 -29.18 -14.97
C LEU A 470 -32.78 -30.22 -13.84
N GLY A 471 -32.92 -31.51 -14.17
CA GLY A 471 -32.74 -32.59 -13.20
C GLY A 471 -31.30 -32.72 -12.69
N ILE A 472 -30.29 -32.42 -13.52
CA ILE A 472 -28.89 -32.37 -13.08
C ILE A 472 -28.66 -31.14 -12.21
N ILE A 473 -29.10 -29.96 -12.65
CA ILE A 473 -28.93 -28.69 -11.92
C ILE A 473 -29.48 -28.80 -10.50
N GLU A 474 -30.66 -29.41 -10.34
CA GLU A 474 -31.30 -29.67 -9.05
C GLU A 474 -30.43 -30.60 -8.17
N LYS A 475 -29.94 -31.71 -8.72
CA LYS A 475 -29.09 -32.67 -7.99
C LYS A 475 -27.73 -32.10 -7.60
N THR A 476 -27.19 -31.20 -8.41
CA THR A 476 -25.89 -30.55 -8.13
C THR A 476 -26.00 -29.37 -7.16
N GLY A 477 -27.21 -28.88 -6.87
CA GLY A 477 -27.42 -27.75 -5.96
C GLY A 477 -27.08 -26.36 -6.53
N TYR A 478 -27.00 -26.21 -7.85
CA TYR A 478 -26.61 -24.95 -8.50
C TYR A 478 -27.79 -24.11 -9.01
N ALA A 479 -29.02 -24.43 -8.59
CA ALA A 479 -30.22 -23.72 -9.02
C ALA A 479 -30.23 -22.25 -8.53
N ASP A 480 -29.83 -22.00 -7.29
CA ASP A 480 -29.66 -20.65 -6.73
C ASP A 480 -28.66 -19.83 -7.54
N TYR A 481 -27.49 -20.39 -7.80
CA TYR A 481 -26.45 -19.75 -8.61
C TYR A 481 -26.97 -19.30 -9.98
N LEU A 482 -27.62 -20.20 -10.73
CA LEU A 482 -28.17 -19.86 -12.04
C LEU A 482 -29.27 -18.79 -11.96
N CYS A 483 -30.08 -18.82 -10.90
CA CYS A 483 -31.09 -17.79 -10.67
C CYS A 483 -30.48 -16.42 -10.38
N ILE A 484 -29.40 -16.36 -9.59
CA ILE A 484 -28.66 -15.12 -9.31
C ILE A 484 -28.06 -14.58 -10.62
N VAL A 485 -27.40 -15.44 -11.40
CA VAL A 485 -26.81 -15.07 -12.68
C VAL A 485 -27.85 -14.54 -13.65
N GLN A 486 -28.95 -15.26 -13.81
CA GLN A 486 -30.04 -14.81 -14.68
C GLN A 486 -30.61 -13.46 -14.23
N ASP A 487 -30.75 -13.25 -12.92
CA ASP A 487 -31.39 -12.07 -12.34
C ASP A 487 -30.55 -10.80 -12.53
N PHE A 488 -29.24 -10.83 -12.25
CA PHE A 488 -28.41 -9.64 -12.49
C PHE A 488 -28.17 -9.38 -13.98
N LEU A 489 -28.18 -10.41 -14.84
CA LEU A 489 -28.10 -10.24 -16.29
C LEU A 489 -29.36 -9.55 -16.81
N GLU A 490 -30.53 -9.97 -16.34
CA GLU A 490 -31.80 -9.34 -16.72
C GLU A 490 -31.86 -7.88 -16.24
N TYR A 491 -31.44 -7.60 -15.01
CA TYR A 491 -31.33 -6.23 -14.52
C TYR A 491 -30.40 -5.37 -15.41
N GLY A 492 -29.25 -5.92 -15.83
CA GLY A 492 -28.35 -5.25 -16.77
C GLY A 492 -29.03 -4.93 -18.11
N ARG A 493 -29.87 -5.83 -18.65
CA ARG A 493 -30.65 -5.58 -19.88
C ARG A 493 -31.69 -4.49 -19.67
N GLU A 494 -32.40 -4.53 -18.54
CA GLU A 494 -33.41 -3.53 -18.19
C GLU A 494 -32.83 -2.13 -18.01
N LEU A 495 -31.66 -2.02 -17.37
CA LEU A 495 -30.94 -0.74 -17.28
C LEU A 495 -30.57 -0.21 -18.67
N GLY A 496 -30.10 -1.10 -19.55
CA GLY A 496 -29.92 -0.80 -20.96
C GLY A 496 -31.17 -0.22 -21.61
N ALA A 497 -32.32 -0.85 -21.43
CA ALA A 497 -33.56 -0.41 -22.06
C ALA A 497 -34.03 1.00 -21.62
N LYS A 498 -33.51 1.55 -20.51
CA LYS A 498 -33.89 2.86 -19.96
C LYS A 498 -33.05 4.04 -20.49
N CYS A 499 -32.15 3.81 -21.45
CA CYS A 499 -31.31 4.88 -22.03
C CYS A 499 -32.11 5.93 -22.85
N PRO A 500 -31.68 7.22 -22.85
CA PRO A 500 -32.37 8.31 -23.56
C PRO A 500 -32.50 8.11 -25.09
N GLU A 501 -31.67 7.26 -25.68
CA GLU A 501 -31.57 7.05 -27.13
C GLU A 501 -32.41 5.86 -27.63
N GLU A 502 -33.20 5.21 -26.76
CA GLU A 502 -34.00 3.99 -27.05
C GLU A 502 -33.15 2.77 -27.49
N VAL A 503 -31.82 2.86 -27.39
CA VAL A 503 -30.87 1.78 -27.68
C VAL A 503 -30.12 1.45 -26.40
N GLY A 504 -30.38 0.25 -25.87
CA GLY A 504 -29.79 -0.20 -24.62
C GLY A 504 -28.37 -0.73 -24.73
N TYR A 505 -27.75 -0.90 -23.56
CA TYR A 505 -26.45 -1.53 -23.41
C TYR A 505 -26.49 -2.99 -23.83
N THR A 506 -25.44 -3.43 -24.53
CA THR A 506 -25.32 -4.83 -24.93
C THR A 506 -24.71 -5.65 -23.80
N ILE A 507 -25.23 -6.86 -23.64
CA ILE A 507 -24.65 -7.90 -22.78
C ILE A 507 -24.07 -8.96 -23.69
N GLY A 508 -22.93 -9.54 -23.31
CA GLY A 508 -22.31 -10.57 -24.14
C GLY A 508 -23.19 -11.82 -24.29
N PRO A 509 -23.00 -12.59 -25.37
CA PRO A 509 -23.81 -13.78 -25.66
C PRO A 509 -23.55 -14.97 -24.70
N GLY A 510 -22.64 -14.80 -23.73
CA GLY A 510 -22.12 -15.82 -22.84
C GLY A 510 -20.77 -16.36 -23.30
N ARG A 511 -19.88 -16.63 -22.34
CA ARG A 511 -18.55 -17.23 -22.56
C ARG A 511 -18.40 -18.51 -21.72
N GLY A 512 -17.35 -19.27 -22.00
CA GLY A 512 -17.05 -20.51 -21.25
C GLY A 512 -17.97 -21.68 -21.60
N SER A 513 -18.13 -22.63 -20.67
CA SER A 513 -18.93 -23.84 -20.90
C SER A 513 -20.44 -23.61 -20.78
N ALA A 514 -20.87 -22.51 -20.15
CA ALA A 514 -22.28 -22.16 -19.93
C ALA A 514 -23.13 -22.14 -21.21
N VAL A 515 -22.53 -21.81 -22.35
CA VAL A 515 -23.21 -21.79 -23.67
C VAL A 515 -23.67 -23.16 -24.14
N GLY A 516 -23.20 -24.26 -23.52
CA GLY A 516 -23.66 -25.61 -23.81
C GLY A 516 -24.99 -26.00 -23.14
N SER A 517 -25.57 -25.12 -22.32
CA SER A 517 -26.80 -25.37 -21.56
C SER A 517 -28.03 -24.78 -22.26
N LEU A 518 -28.99 -25.63 -22.59
CA LEU A 518 -30.28 -25.22 -23.14
C LEU A 518 -31.10 -24.44 -22.10
N THR A 519 -30.98 -24.82 -20.83
CA THR A 519 -31.59 -24.13 -19.69
C THR A 519 -31.09 -22.68 -19.62
N CYS A 520 -29.77 -22.47 -19.73
CA CYS A 520 -29.17 -21.13 -19.73
C CYS A 520 -29.62 -20.30 -20.93
N TYR A 521 -29.73 -20.90 -22.11
CA TYR A 521 -30.18 -20.21 -23.33
C TYR A 521 -31.64 -19.75 -23.22
N LEU A 522 -32.51 -20.65 -22.75
CA LEU A 522 -33.94 -20.37 -22.61
C LEU A 522 -34.25 -19.40 -21.47
N SER A 523 -33.52 -19.47 -20.35
CA SER A 523 -33.68 -18.53 -19.24
C SER A 523 -33.06 -17.15 -19.50
N GLY A 524 -32.36 -16.98 -20.63
CA GLY A 524 -31.68 -15.74 -20.98
C GLY A 524 -30.40 -15.50 -20.19
N ILE A 525 -29.70 -16.54 -19.74
CA ILE A 525 -28.33 -16.43 -19.23
C ILE A 525 -27.33 -16.34 -20.40
N THR A 526 -27.55 -17.14 -21.44
CA THR A 526 -26.76 -17.12 -22.68
C THR A 526 -27.66 -16.77 -23.88
N SER A 527 -27.04 -16.36 -24.98
CA SER A 527 -27.74 -16.00 -26.23
C SER A 527 -27.36 -16.90 -27.42
N VAL A 528 -26.52 -17.93 -27.20
CA VAL A 528 -26.13 -18.91 -28.23
C VAL A 528 -26.99 -20.17 -28.09
N ASP A 529 -27.60 -20.62 -29.19
CA ASP A 529 -28.39 -21.85 -29.23
C ASP A 529 -27.47 -23.10 -29.20
N PRO A 530 -27.46 -23.88 -28.11
CA PRO A 530 -26.61 -25.06 -27.99
C PRO A 530 -27.05 -26.20 -28.93
N MET A 531 -28.34 -26.29 -29.26
CA MET A 531 -28.87 -27.36 -30.12
C MET A 531 -28.46 -27.13 -31.57
N ARG A 532 -28.41 -25.87 -32.01
CA ARG A 532 -27.96 -25.50 -33.37
C ARG A 532 -26.50 -25.90 -33.62
N TYR A 533 -25.61 -25.64 -32.66
CA TYR A 533 -24.16 -25.86 -32.83
C TYR A 533 -23.65 -27.17 -32.20
N GLY A 534 -24.55 -28.04 -31.72
CA GLY A 534 -24.17 -29.33 -31.12
C GLY A 534 -23.33 -29.20 -29.85
N LEU A 535 -23.61 -28.18 -29.03
CA LEU A 535 -22.86 -27.91 -27.80
C LEU A 535 -23.30 -28.86 -26.67
N LEU A 536 -22.30 -29.39 -25.95
CA LEU A 536 -22.50 -30.42 -24.93
C LEU A 536 -22.74 -29.80 -23.55
N PHE A 537 -23.81 -30.21 -22.88
CA PHE A 537 -24.12 -29.78 -21.51
C PHE A 537 -23.16 -30.40 -20.50
N GLU A 538 -22.68 -31.61 -20.74
CA GLU A 538 -21.77 -32.35 -19.85
C GLU A 538 -20.41 -31.65 -19.69
N ARG A 539 -20.08 -30.73 -20.61
CA ARG A 539 -18.90 -29.85 -20.49
C ARG A 539 -19.14 -28.70 -19.51
N PHE A 540 -20.40 -28.34 -19.28
CA PHE A 540 -20.82 -27.33 -18.32
C PHE A 540 -21.01 -27.94 -16.93
N LEU A 541 -21.89 -28.94 -16.81
CA LEU A 541 -22.17 -29.62 -15.56
C LEU A 541 -22.19 -31.13 -15.76
N ASN A 542 -21.52 -31.86 -14.87
CA ASN A 542 -21.43 -33.32 -14.92
C ASN A 542 -21.67 -33.89 -13.51
N LEU A 543 -22.49 -34.95 -13.42
CA LEU A 543 -22.76 -35.64 -12.14
C LEU A 543 -21.56 -36.45 -11.64
N ASP A 544 -20.76 -37.02 -12.55
CA ASP A 544 -19.58 -37.83 -12.18
C ASP A 544 -18.43 -36.96 -11.66
N ARG A 545 -18.49 -35.65 -11.96
CA ARG A 545 -17.57 -34.64 -11.46
C ARG A 545 -18.34 -33.35 -11.19
N VAL A 546 -18.95 -33.28 -10.01
CA VAL A 546 -19.58 -32.06 -9.53
C VAL A 546 -18.49 -31.01 -9.29
N SER A 547 -18.21 -30.24 -10.32
CA SER A 547 -17.38 -29.04 -10.26
C SER A 547 -18.27 -27.82 -10.39
N GLN A 548 -17.83 -26.74 -9.76
CA GLN A 548 -18.52 -25.46 -9.81
C GLN A 548 -18.74 -24.98 -11.27
N PRO A 549 -19.97 -24.56 -11.62
CA PRO A 549 -20.21 -23.92 -12.90
C PRO A 549 -19.57 -22.52 -12.91
N ASP A 550 -18.72 -22.26 -13.89
CA ASP A 550 -18.14 -20.94 -14.10
C ASP A 550 -18.92 -20.21 -15.20
N ILE A 551 -19.81 -19.30 -14.80
CA ILE A 551 -20.55 -18.41 -15.70
C ILE A 551 -20.01 -17.02 -15.58
N ASP A 552 -19.75 -16.50 -16.76
CA ASP A 552 -18.64 -15.65 -17.00
C ASP A 552 -19.35 -14.52 -17.77
N SER A 553 -19.69 -13.44 -17.05
CA SER A 553 -20.68 -12.44 -17.48
C SER A 553 -19.99 -11.21 -18.07
N ASP A 554 -20.40 -10.83 -19.28
CA ASP A 554 -19.82 -9.73 -20.03
C ASP A 554 -20.80 -8.55 -20.07
N PHE A 555 -20.36 -7.41 -19.55
CA PHE A 555 -21.13 -6.18 -19.50
C PHE A 555 -20.45 -5.07 -20.30
N HIS A 556 -21.26 -4.15 -20.80
CA HIS A 556 -20.80 -2.83 -21.18
C HIS A 556 -20.17 -2.13 -19.97
N THR A 557 -19.07 -1.40 -20.16
CA THR A 557 -18.28 -0.83 -19.05
C THR A 557 -19.07 0.13 -18.17
N GLU A 558 -19.96 0.94 -18.76
CA GLU A 558 -20.82 1.88 -18.02
C GLU A 558 -21.81 1.20 -17.04
N ILE A 559 -22.43 0.07 -17.39
CA ILE A 559 -23.43 -0.57 -16.52
C ILE A 559 -22.83 -1.52 -15.49
N ARG A 560 -21.56 -1.90 -15.65
CA ARG A 560 -20.92 -2.89 -14.79
C ARG A 560 -20.98 -2.49 -13.32
N ALA A 561 -20.75 -1.20 -13.02
CA ALA A 561 -20.81 -0.68 -11.66
C ALA A 561 -22.25 -0.76 -11.10
N ASP A 562 -23.25 -0.38 -11.89
CA ASP A 562 -24.66 -0.40 -11.48
C ASP A 562 -25.16 -1.83 -11.20
N VAL A 563 -24.70 -2.82 -11.98
CA VAL A 563 -25.05 -4.23 -11.75
C VAL A 563 -24.42 -4.74 -10.46
N ILE A 564 -23.16 -4.39 -10.17
CA ILE A 564 -22.51 -4.77 -8.89
C ILE A 564 -23.25 -4.13 -7.72
N GLU A 565 -23.65 -2.85 -7.84
CA GLU A 565 -24.42 -2.14 -6.82
C GLU A 565 -25.81 -2.77 -6.60
N TYR A 566 -26.46 -3.21 -7.68
CA TYR A 566 -27.71 -3.97 -7.59
C TYR A 566 -27.53 -5.27 -6.79
N VAL A 567 -26.49 -6.04 -7.11
CA VAL A 567 -26.17 -7.28 -6.40
C VAL A 567 -25.93 -7.01 -4.91
N LYS A 568 -25.14 -5.98 -4.58
CA LYS A 568 -24.93 -5.52 -3.19
C LYS A 568 -26.23 -5.14 -2.49
N SER A 569 -27.09 -4.36 -3.14
CA SER A 569 -28.37 -3.93 -2.56
C SER A 569 -29.31 -5.10 -2.27
N LYS A 570 -29.24 -6.17 -3.08
CA LYS A 570 -30.13 -7.32 -3.02
C LYS A 570 -29.69 -8.39 -2.03
N TYR A 571 -28.40 -8.72 -2.02
CA TYR A 571 -27.85 -9.79 -1.19
C TYR A 571 -27.23 -9.25 0.11
N GLY A 572 -26.88 -7.96 0.14
CA GLY A 572 -26.29 -7.26 1.28
C GLY A 572 -24.88 -6.75 0.94
N GLU A 573 -24.57 -5.51 1.35
CA GLU A 573 -23.27 -4.87 1.08
C GLU A 573 -22.09 -5.71 1.57
N LYS A 574 -22.26 -6.36 2.72
CA LYS A 574 -21.25 -7.19 3.38
C LYS A 574 -21.17 -8.62 2.83
N ALA A 575 -22.19 -9.06 2.10
CA ALA A 575 -22.24 -10.37 1.46
C ALA A 575 -21.51 -10.38 0.10
N VAL A 576 -21.08 -9.21 -0.39
CA VAL A 576 -20.48 -9.06 -1.71
C VAL A 576 -19.12 -8.38 -1.57
N CYS A 577 -18.08 -8.99 -2.11
CA CYS A 577 -16.75 -8.39 -2.11
C CYS A 577 -15.95 -8.75 -3.36
N ASN A 578 -14.80 -8.11 -3.55
CA ASN A 578 -13.89 -8.42 -4.64
C ASN A 578 -12.81 -9.42 -4.22
N ILE A 579 -12.10 -9.98 -5.19
CA ILE A 579 -11.05 -10.98 -4.97
C ILE A 579 -9.67 -10.32 -5.01
N MET A 580 -8.74 -10.73 -4.14
CA MET A 580 -7.37 -10.22 -4.13
C MET A 580 -6.56 -10.74 -5.32
N THR A 581 -5.64 -9.90 -5.80
CA THR A 581 -4.54 -10.33 -6.67
C THR A 581 -3.20 -10.12 -5.98
N LYS A 582 -2.28 -11.08 -6.11
CA LYS A 582 -0.92 -10.98 -5.54
C LYS A 582 0.05 -10.50 -6.62
N GLY A 583 0.53 -9.28 -6.49
CA GLY A 583 1.51 -8.70 -7.42
C GLY A 583 2.92 -9.20 -7.10
N LYS A 584 3.55 -9.93 -8.02
CA LYS A 584 4.94 -10.39 -7.90
C LYS A 584 5.89 -9.49 -8.67
N MET A 585 7.13 -9.41 -8.21
CA MET A 585 8.18 -8.65 -8.87
C MET A 585 8.69 -9.40 -10.11
N ALA A 586 8.21 -9.00 -11.29
CA ALA A 586 8.67 -9.52 -12.57
C ALA A 586 10.11 -9.06 -12.89
N GLY A 587 10.81 -9.79 -13.76
CA GLY A 587 12.25 -9.61 -13.98
C GLY A 587 12.67 -8.17 -14.32
N ARG A 588 11.93 -7.48 -15.19
CA ARG A 588 12.24 -6.06 -15.54
C ARG A 588 12.09 -5.11 -14.35
N SER A 589 11.04 -5.30 -13.56
CA SER A 589 10.78 -4.49 -12.37
C SER A 589 11.81 -4.79 -11.27
N ALA A 590 12.21 -6.06 -11.13
CA ALA A 590 13.27 -6.49 -10.22
C ALA A 590 14.61 -5.81 -10.55
N VAL A 591 15.04 -5.87 -11.83
CA VAL A 591 16.28 -5.22 -12.31
C VAL A 591 16.27 -3.72 -12.00
N ARG A 592 15.17 -3.03 -12.32
CA ARG A 592 15.02 -1.59 -12.05
C ARG A 592 14.98 -1.28 -10.55
N GLY A 593 14.37 -2.16 -9.75
CA GLY A 593 14.36 -2.09 -8.29
C GLY A 593 15.78 -2.11 -7.71
N VAL A 594 16.59 -3.10 -8.11
CA VAL A 594 17.99 -3.23 -7.66
C VAL A 594 18.81 -2.02 -8.07
N GLY A 595 18.71 -1.60 -9.34
CA GLY A 595 19.44 -0.42 -9.85
C GLY A 595 19.10 0.87 -9.09
N ARG A 596 17.86 1.02 -8.63
CA ARG A 596 17.43 2.20 -7.87
C ARG A 596 18.07 2.29 -6.48
N VAL A 597 18.27 1.17 -5.79
CA VAL A 597 18.79 1.16 -4.41
C VAL A 597 20.29 0.95 -4.31
N THR A 598 20.91 0.41 -5.36
CA THR A 598 22.36 0.21 -5.45
C THR A 598 23.05 1.39 -6.17
N ASN A 599 24.38 1.35 -6.25
CA ASN A 599 25.20 2.32 -6.98
C ASN A 599 25.51 1.90 -8.43
N ILE A 600 24.72 0.97 -8.98
CA ILE A 600 24.92 0.44 -10.33
C ILE A 600 24.52 1.51 -11.38
N PRO A 601 25.34 1.75 -12.43
CA PRO A 601 25.02 2.73 -13.46
C PRO A 601 23.70 2.43 -14.20
N GLU A 602 22.88 3.46 -14.38
CA GLU A 602 21.56 3.36 -15.05
C GLU A 602 21.66 2.79 -16.48
N SER A 603 22.75 3.06 -17.19
CA SER A 603 22.99 2.51 -18.54
C SER A 603 23.08 0.97 -18.57
N ILE A 604 23.62 0.36 -17.52
CA ILE A 604 23.68 -1.11 -17.39
C ILE A 604 22.30 -1.65 -17.03
N VAL A 605 21.61 -0.99 -16.09
CA VAL A 605 20.24 -1.33 -15.68
C VAL A 605 19.29 -1.35 -16.88
N ASP A 606 19.32 -0.30 -17.70
CA ASP A 606 18.49 -0.21 -18.90
C ASP A 606 18.88 -1.21 -20.00
N THR A 607 20.14 -1.62 -20.06
CA THR A 607 20.58 -2.65 -21.01
C THR A 607 20.04 -4.01 -20.59
N VAL A 608 20.27 -4.42 -19.35
CA VAL A 608 19.76 -5.70 -18.81
C VAL A 608 18.23 -5.74 -18.86
N ALA A 609 17.55 -4.66 -18.46
CA ALA A 609 16.09 -4.59 -18.49
C ALA A 609 15.50 -4.65 -19.91
N ARG A 610 16.26 -4.34 -20.96
CA ARG A 610 15.81 -4.47 -22.37
C ARG A 610 16.01 -5.86 -22.94
N MET A 611 16.98 -6.62 -22.42
CA MET A 611 17.19 -8.01 -22.82
C MET A 611 16.02 -8.90 -22.40
N ILE A 612 15.38 -8.62 -21.26
CA ILE A 612 14.22 -9.38 -20.79
C ILE A 612 13.01 -9.17 -21.73
N PRO A 613 12.35 -10.25 -22.19
CA PRO A 613 11.16 -10.17 -23.04
C PRO A 613 10.02 -9.30 -22.46
N THR A 614 9.15 -8.78 -23.32
CA THR A 614 7.95 -8.02 -22.92
C THR A 614 6.75 -8.91 -22.58
N THR A 615 6.92 -10.23 -22.55
CA THR A 615 5.84 -11.15 -22.23
C THR A 615 5.45 -11.04 -20.75
N PRO A 616 4.16 -11.21 -20.40
CA PRO A 616 3.73 -11.24 -19.00
C PRO A 616 4.54 -12.27 -18.20
N ASN A 617 4.93 -11.90 -16.98
CA ASN A 617 5.72 -12.74 -16.07
C ASN A 617 7.11 -13.16 -16.58
N ALA A 618 7.67 -12.47 -17.59
CA ALA A 618 9.04 -12.71 -18.03
C ALA A 618 10.04 -12.51 -16.89
N LYS A 619 10.96 -13.46 -16.77
CA LYS A 619 12.01 -13.50 -15.74
C LYS A 619 13.36 -13.10 -16.31
N ILE A 620 14.32 -12.85 -15.42
CA ILE A 620 15.70 -12.59 -15.83
C ILE A 620 16.34 -13.78 -16.53
N ALA A 621 15.93 -15.01 -16.19
CA ALA A 621 16.37 -16.24 -16.85
C ALA A 621 15.91 -16.34 -18.31
N ASP A 622 14.85 -15.62 -18.70
CA ASP A 622 14.32 -15.62 -20.07
C ASP A 622 15.07 -14.63 -20.99
N ALA A 623 16.03 -13.87 -20.46
CA ALA A 623 16.79 -12.89 -21.22
C ALA A 623 17.84 -13.58 -22.12
N PRO A 624 17.75 -13.45 -23.45
CA PRO A 624 18.71 -14.08 -24.37
C PRO A 624 20.08 -13.43 -24.24
N GLY A 625 21.14 -14.26 -24.14
CA GLY A 625 22.53 -13.82 -24.05
C GLY A 625 22.90 -13.14 -22.73
N ILE A 626 22.08 -13.28 -21.68
CA ILE A 626 22.33 -12.60 -20.40
C ILE A 626 23.62 -13.09 -19.72
N ASP A 627 23.89 -14.40 -19.77
CA ASP A 627 25.08 -14.97 -19.14
C ASP A 627 26.36 -14.50 -19.86
N GLU A 628 26.35 -14.42 -21.20
CA GLU A 628 27.46 -13.89 -22.01
C GLU A 628 27.73 -12.41 -21.72
N TYR A 629 26.67 -11.63 -21.47
CA TYR A 629 26.80 -10.24 -21.04
C TYR A 629 27.37 -10.13 -19.62
N CYS A 630 26.97 -11.01 -18.71
CA CYS A 630 27.52 -11.07 -17.34
C CYS A 630 29.01 -11.46 -17.33
N ASP A 631 29.44 -12.33 -18.25
CA ASP A 631 30.83 -12.74 -18.39
C ASP A 631 31.75 -11.61 -18.84
N SER A 632 31.23 -10.70 -19.68
CA SER A 632 31.96 -9.54 -20.17
C SER A 632 31.84 -8.30 -19.27
N ASN A 633 30.86 -8.27 -18.35
CA ASN A 633 30.59 -7.12 -17.47
C ASN A 633 30.32 -7.55 -16.02
N PRO A 634 31.32 -7.46 -15.12
CA PRO A 634 31.17 -7.83 -13.71
C PRO A 634 30.08 -7.03 -12.96
N VAL A 635 29.83 -5.78 -13.36
CA VAL A 635 28.78 -4.95 -12.76
C VAL A 635 27.40 -5.44 -13.17
N ALA A 636 27.24 -5.89 -14.42
CA ALA A 636 26.01 -6.53 -14.88
C ALA A 636 25.78 -7.88 -14.17
N ARG A 637 26.85 -8.65 -13.92
CA ARG A 637 26.75 -9.88 -13.12
C ARG A 637 26.22 -9.62 -11.72
N ALA A 638 26.77 -8.64 -11.01
CA ALA A 638 26.28 -8.26 -9.68
C ALA A 638 24.79 -7.85 -9.69
N LEU A 639 24.38 -7.05 -10.70
CA LEU A 639 22.96 -6.68 -10.89
C LEU A 639 22.06 -7.91 -11.08
N VAL A 640 22.49 -8.86 -11.92
CA VAL A 640 21.72 -10.06 -12.26
C VAL A 640 21.61 -11.00 -11.07
N GLU A 641 22.70 -11.18 -10.31
CA GLU A 641 22.72 -11.96 -9.07
C GLU A 641 21.77 -11.37 -8.03
N ASP A 642 21.89 -10.07 -7.72
CA ASP A 642 20.97 -9.38 -6.81
C ASP A 642 19.51 -9.45 -7.29
N THR A 643 19.28 -9.38 -8.61
CA THR A 643 17.93 -9.49 -9.19
C THR A 643 17.33 -10.88 -8.96
N ARG A 644 18.11 -11.94 -9.15
CA ARG A 644 17.66 -13.33 -8.95
C ARG A 644 17.23 -13.59 -7.50
N LEU A 645 17.80 -12.87 -6.52
CA LEU A 645 17.46 -13.00 -5.10
C LEU A 645 16.06 -12.47 -4.75
N ILE A 646 15.57 -11.47 -5.49
CA ILE A 646 14.33 -10.76 -5.16
C ILE A 646 13.21 -10.98 -6.17
N GLU A 647 13.51 -11.55 -7.34
CA GLU A 647 12.50 -11.94 -8.34
C GLU A 647 11.43 -12.84 -7.70
N ASP A 648 10.19 -12.77 -8.21
CA ASP A 648 9.01 -13.47 -7.67
C ASP A 648 8.58 -13.10 -6.24
N THR A 649 9.27 -12.17 -5.57
CA THR A 649 8.82 -11.62 -4.29
C THR A 649 7.49 -10.88 -4.46
N ILE A 650 6.55 -11.09 -3.53
CA ILE A 650 5.28 -10.37 -3.48
C ILE A 650 5.57 -8.92 -3.07
N VAL A 651 5.11 -7.97 -3.89
CA VAL A 651 5.38 -6.54 -3.69
C VAL A 651 4.12 -5.72 -3.41
N ASN A 652 2.94 -6.23 -3.79
CA ASN A 652 1.67 -5.60 -3.47
C ASN A 652 0.52 -6.60 -3.49
N TYR A 653 -0.57 -6.19 -2.86
CA TYR A 653 -1.87 -6.83 -2.92
C TYR A 653 -2.83 -5.91 -3.67
N GLY A 654 -3.33 -6.39 -4.79
CA GLY A 654 -4.28 -5.70 -5.66
C GLY A 654 -5.67 -6.31 -5.59
N MET A 655 -6.53 -5.86 -6.50
CA MET A 655 -7.89 -6.36 -6.66
C MET A 655 -8.06 -6.92 -8.07
N HIS A 656 -8.75 -8.06 -8.18
CA HIS A 656 -9.09 -8.67 -9.46
C HIS A 656 -9.97 -7.74 -10.29
N ALA A 657 -9.72 -7.66 -11.60
CA ALA A 657 -10.43 -6.73 -12.47
C ALA A 657 -11.93 -7.05 -12.59
N ALA A 658 -12.30 -8.33 -12.47
CA ALA A 658 -13.66 -8.81 -12.72
C ALA A 658 -14.27 -9.67 -11.60
N GLY A 659 -13.43 -10.22 -10.72
CA GLY A 659 -13.83 -11.26 -9.78
C GLY A 659 -14.60 -10.65 -8.62
N VAL A 660 -15.82 -11.12 -8.44
CA VAL A 660 -16.73 -10.76 -7.36
C VAL A 660 -17.14 -12.03 -6.63
N ILE A 661 -17.17 -11.99 -5.32
CA ILE A 661 -17.71 -13.04 -4.45
C ILE A 661 -19.10 -12.61 -4.02
N ILE A 662 -20.02 -13.58 -3.99
CA ILE A 662 -21.31 -13.45 -3.32
C ILE A 662 -21.41 -14.63 -2.35
N SER A 663 -21.49 -14.37 -1.05
CA SER A 663 -21.70 -15.38 -0.01
C SER A 663 -23.16 -15.82 0.07
N ASP A 664 -23.47 -16.71 1.03
CA ASP A 664 -24.80 -17.16 1.45
C ASP A 664 -25.73 -16.08 2.02
N ASN A 665 -25.48 -14.80 1.68
CA ASN A 665 -26.10 -13.57 2.16
C ASN A 665 -25.66 -13.09 3.56
N ASP A 666 -24.70 -13.77 4.17
CA ASP A 666 -24.06 -13.31 5.40
C ASP A 666 -22.75 -12.56 5.11
N ASP A 667 -22.20 -11.90 6.12
CA ASP A 667 -20.98 -11.10 5.98
C ASP A 667 -19.79 -11.98 5.59
N VAL A 668 -19.15 -11.68 4.44
CA VAL A 668 -17.98 -12.42 3.95
C VAL A 668 -16.83 -12.37 4.95
N GLY A 669 -16.75 -11.31 5.75
CA GLY A 669 -15.73 -11.12 6.79
C GLY A 669 -15.80 -12.12 7.94
N GLU A 670 -16.89 -12.90 8.08
CA GLU A 670 -16.98 -14.00 9.05
C GLU A 670 -16.28 -15.28 8.56
N TYR A 671 -16.05 -15.39 7.25
CA TYR A 671 -15.46 -16.59 6.62
C TYR A 671 -14.01 -16.38 6.20
N VAL A 672 -13.68 -15.17 5.74
CA VAL A 672 -12.35 -14.84 5.22
C VAL A 672 -11.88 -13.49 5.74
N ALA A 673 -10.56 -13.38 5.92
CA ALA A 673 -9.96 -12.08 6.21
C ALA A 673 -10.23 -11.10 5.06
N MET A 674 -10.61 -9.87 5.40
CA MET A 674 -10.94 -8.82 4.45
C MET A 674 -9.89 -7.72 4.47
N MET A 675 -9.59 -7.14 3.32
CA MET A 675 -8.82 -5.90 3.19
C MET A 675 -9.68 -4.83 2.52
N PHE A 676 -9.41 -3.57 2.82
CA PHE A 676 -10.05 -2.45 2.15
C PHE A 676 -9.11 -1.83 1.11
N ASN A 677 -9.61 -1.63 -0.10
CA ASN A 677 -8.89 -0.95 -1.16
C ASN A 677 -9.29 0.53 -1.22
N ASP A 678 -8.54 1.38 -0.51
CA ASP A 678 -8.75 2.83 -0.47
C ASP A 678 -8.84 3.50 -1.84
N ALA A 679 -8.13 2.99 -2.85
CA ALA A 679 -8.07 3.62 -4.16
C ALA A 679 -9.36 3.40 -4.97
N LYS A 680 -10.10 2.33 -4.68
CA LYS A 680 -11.35 1.98 -5.37
C LYS A 680 -12.57 1.94 -4.45
N ASP A 681 -12.40 2.24 -3.17
CA ASP A 681 -13.47 2.26 -2.16
C ASP A 681 -14.23 0.92 -2.07
N GLN A 682 -13.48 -0.19 -2.09
CA GLN A 682 -14.04 -1.54 -2.20
C GLN A 682 -13.39 -2.53 -1.24
N TRP A 683 -14.23 -3.40 -0.66
CA TRP A 683 -13.82 -4.54 0.14
C TRP A 683 -13.30 -5.67 -0.73
N VAL A 684 -12.17 -6.26 -0.32
CA VAL A 684 -11.49 -7.33 -1.05
C VAL A 684 -11.18 -8.48 -0.08
N ALA A 685 -11.56 -9.70 -0.44
CA ALA A 685 -11.18 -10.89 0.31
C ALA A 685 -9.68 -11.15 0.18
N GLN A 686 -8.99 -11.45 1.28
CA GLN A 686 -7.56 -11.77 1.31
C GLN A 686 -7.27 -13.21 0.86
N CYS A 687 -8.00 -13.68 -0.15
CA CYS A 687 -7.77 -14.92 -0.88
C CYS A 687 -7.64 -14.59 -2.36
N ASP A 688 -6.76 -15.30 -3.06
CA ASP A 688 -6.78 -15.28 -4.52
C ASP A 688 -7.93 -16.15 -5.07
N MET A 689 -8.16 -16.06 -6.37
CA MET A 689 -9.26 -16.74 -7.06
C MET A 689 -9.33 -18.24 -6.77
N GLY A 690 -8.19 -18.93 -6.76
CA GLY A 690 -8.17 -20.37 -6.49
C GLY A 690 -8.43 -20.69 -5.02
N GLN A 691 -7.95 -19.84 -4.11
CA GLN A 691 -8.14 -19.99 -2.68
C GLN A 691 -9.58 -19.75 -2.22
N CYS A 692 -10.25 -18.74 -2.80
CA CYS A 692 -11.63 -18.45 -2.43
C CYS A 692 -12.56 -19.62 -2.76
N GLU A 693 -12.32 -20.32 -3.87
CA GLU A 693 -13.09 -21.50 -4.27
C GLU A 693 -12.70 -22.76 -3.50
N ALA A 694 -11.41 -23.12 -3.52
CA ALA A 694 -10.94 -24.41 -3.04
C ALA A 694 -10.87 -24.49 -1.52
N ASP A 695 -10.61 -23.37 -0.85
CA ASP A 695 -10.30 -23.35 0.59
C ASP A 695 -11.36 -22.61 1.40
N ALA A 696 -11.83 -21.45 0.93
CA ALA A 696 -12.84 -20.65 1.64
C ALA A 696 -14.28 -21.11 1.40
N GLY A 697 -14.51 -21.93 0.36
CA GLY A 697 -15.85 -22.41 -0.01
C GLY A 697 -16.80 -21.31 -0.47
N LEU A 698 -16.25 -20.22 -1.00
CA LEU A 698 -16.99 -19.08 -1.53
C LEU A 698 -17.15 -19.22 -3.04
N LEU A 699 -18.31 -18.77 -3.54
CA LEU A 699 -18.60 -18.82 -4.97
C LEU A 699 -18.15 -17.53 -5.66
N LYS A 700 -17.33 -17.67 -6.70
CA LYS A 700 -16.92 -16.54 -7.54
C LYS A 700 -17.90 -16.31 -8.68
N MET A 701 -18.00 -15.06 -9.10
CA MET A 701 -18.67 -14.62 -10.32
C MET A 701 -17.79 -13.58 -11.00
N ASP A 702 -17.59 -13.74 -12.32
CA ASP A 702 -16.73 -12.85 -13.09
C ASP A 702 -17.57 -11.82 -13.86
N PHE A 703 -17.57 -10.58 -13.36
CA PHE A 703 -18.19 -9.41 -13.98
C PHE A 703 -17.15 -8.68 -14.82
N LEU A 704 -17.04 -9.01 -16.11
CA LEU A 704 -16.11 -8.35 -17.01
C LEU A 704 -16.75 -7.14 -17.69
N GLY A 705 -15.99 -6.05 -17.79
CA GLY A 705 -16.27 -4.97 -18.72
C GLY A 705 -15.54 -5.25 -20.03
N LEU A 706 -16.26 -5.31 -21.15
CA LEU A 706 -15.66 -5.53 -22.47
C LEU A 706 -15.81 -4.32 -23.37
N ASN A 707 -14.68 -3.72 -23.76
CA ASN A 707 -14.63 -2.60 -24.71
C ASN A 707 -15.34 -2.91 -26.05
N ASN A 708 -15.41 -4.19 -26.44
CA ASN A 708 -16.08 -4.58 -27.68
C ASN A 708 -17.60 -4.41 -27.57
N LEU A 709 -18.19 -4.65 -26.39
CA LEU A 709 -19.60 -4.36 -26.14
C LEU A 709 -19.85 -2.86 -26.20
N ASP A 710 -18.90 -2.05 -25.70
CA ASP A 710 -18.95 -0.60 -25.82
C ASP A 710 -18.98 -0.14 -27.29
N ILE A 711 -18.09 -0.69 -28.12
CA ILE A 711 -18.04 -0.41 -29.57
C ILE A 711 -19.36 -0.80 -30.26
N ILE A 712 -19.93 -1.96 -29.92
CA ILE A 712 -21.20 -2.43 -30.51
C ILE A 712 -22.33 -1.49 -30.10
N THR A 713 -22.48 -1.20 -28.81
CA THR A 713 -23.52 -0.31 -28.29
C THR A 713 -23.43 1.09 -28.93
N ASP A 714 -22.23 1.66 -29.00
CA ASP A 714 -22.02 2.97 -29.65
C ASP A 714 -22.36 2.94 -31.14
N THR A 715 -22.07 1.83 -31.82
CA THR A 715 -22.42 1.64 -33.23
C THR A 715 -23.94 1.63 -33.41
N LEU A 716 -24.67 0.87 -32.58
CA LEU A 716 -26.14 0.82 -32.62
C LEU A 716 -26.76 2.19 -32.34
N ARG A 717 -26.25 2.93 -31.35
CA ARG A 717 -26.68 4.30 -31.02
C ARG A 717 -26.46 5.27 -32.19
N ARG A 718 -25.31 5.18 -32.86
CA ARG A 718 -25.01 5.98 -34.05
C ARG A 718 -25.95 5.66 -35.22
N ILE A 719 -26.26 4.39 -35.44
CA ILE A 719 -27.21 3.97 -36.48
C ILE A 719 -28.59 4.57 -36.20
N LYS A 720 -29.08 4.47 -34.96
CA LYS A 720 -30.34 5.08 -34.55
C LYS A 720 -30.33 6.60 -34.72
N ARG A 721 -29.26 7.28 -34.31
CA ARG A 721 -29.13 8.74 -34.43
C ARG A 721 -29.10 9.23 -35.88
N ASN A 722 -28.37 8.52 -36.74
CA ASN A 722 -28.14 8.97 -38.13
C ASN A 722 -29.25 8.51 -39.08
N HIS A 723 -29.88 7.37 -38.81
CA HIS A 723 -30.81 6.72 -39.73
C HIS A 723 -32.20 6.49 -39.12
N GLY A 724 -32.41 6.75 -37.83
CA GLY A 724 -33.68 6.49 -37.15
C GLY A 724 -34.00 5.01 -36.91
N VAL A 725 -33.10 4.11 -37.32
CA VAL A 725 -33.29 2.65 -37.27
C VAL A 725 -32.78 2.10 -35.94
N SER A 726 -33.62 1.35 -35.22
CA SER A 726 -33.20 0.56 -34.06
C SER A 726 -32.92 -0.88 -34.49
N ILE A 727 -31.76 -1.42 -34.12
CA ILE A 727 -31.33 -2.78 -34.44
C ILE A 727 -31.26 -3.58 -33.15
N ASP A 728 -31.94 -4.72 -33.13
CA ASP A 728 -31.82 -5.73 -32.08
C ASP A 728 -30.70 -6.70 -32.44
N ILE A 729 -29.61 -6.65 -31.67
CA ILE A 729 -28.39 -7.42 -31.94
C ILE A 729 -28.64 -8.93 -31.92
N GLU A 730 -29.57 -9.42 -31.10
CA GLU A 730 -29.87 -10.86 -31.00
C GLU A 730 -30.64 -11.40 -32.22
N LYS A 731 -31.16 -10.51 -33.07
CA LYS A 731 -31.95 -10.85 -34.26
C LYS A 731 -31.21 -10.57 -35.57
N VAL A 732 -29.95 -10.18 -35.52
CA VAL A 732 -29.16 -9.89 -36.73
C VAL A 732 -28.93 -11.18 -37.52
N SER A 733 -29.25 -11.16 -38.81
CA SER A 733 -29.04 -12.29 -39.73
C SER A 733 -27.57 -12.44 -40.12
N LEU A 734 -27.15 -13.68 -40.33
CA LEU A 734 -25.83 -14.03 -40.86
C LEU A 734 -25.84 -13.92 -42.39
N GLU A 735 -25.61 -12.70 -42.90
CA GLU A 735 -25.66 -12.40 -44.33
C GLU A 735 -24.42 -12.95 -45.08
N PRO A 736 -24.57 -13.61 -46.24
CA PRO A 736 -23.45 -14.10 -47.07
C PRO A 736 -22.41 -13.02 -47.40
N GLU A 737 -22.86 -11.78 -47.59
CA GLU A 737 -22.04 -10.61 -47.91
C GLU A 737 -21.02 -10.31 -46.82
N VAL A 738 -21.37 -10.53 -45.54
CA VAL A 738 -20.44 -10.36 -44.41
C VAL A 738 -19.27 -11.33 -44.56
N PHE A 739 -19.54 -12.58 -44.91
CA PHE A 739 -18.49 -13.58 -45.11
C PHE A 739 -17.64 -13.28 -46.35
N SER A 740 -18.27 -12.97 -47.49
CA SER A 740 -17.54 -12.77 -48.74
C SER A 740 -16.78 -11.43 -48.82
N GLU A 741 -17.31 -10.35 -48.25
CA GLU A 741 -16.76 -8.99 -48.39
C GLU A 741 -15.88 -8.57 -47.22
N ILE A 742 -16.16 -9.06 -46.01
CA ILE A 742 -15.39 -8.73 -44.81
C ILE A 742 -14.38 -9.82 -44.51
N PHE A 743 -14.84 -11.03 -44.21
CA PHE A 743 -13.97 -12.11 -43.76
C PHE A 743 -13.08 -12.66 -44.88
N ALA A 744 -13.64 -13.14 -46.00
CA ALA A 744 -12.88 -13.74 -47.09
C ALA A 744 -11.88 -12.78 -47.77
N LYS A 745 -12.11 -11.46 -47.70
CA LYS A 745 -11.16 -10.44 -48.18
C LYS A 745 -10.12 -10.03 -47.14
N GLY A 746 -10.27 -10.45 -45.89
CA GLY A 746 -9.41 -10.05 -44.76
C GLY A 746 -9.60 -8.59 -44.34
N ASN A 747 -10.77 -8.00 -44.60
CA ASN A 747 -11.12 -6.62 -44.25
C ASN A 747 -11.55 -6.50 -42.78
N THR A 748 -10.79 -7.12 -41.87
CA THR A 748 -11.13 -7.31 -40.46
C THR A 748 -10.43 -6.32 -39.53
N ASN A 749 -10.12 -5.11 -40.02
CA ASN A 749 -9.67 -4.02 -39.15
C ASN A 749 -10.80 -3.68 -38.17
N CYS A 750 -10.51 -3.69 -36.87
CA CYS A 750 -11.50 -3.49 -35.80
C CYS A 750 -12.59 -4.57 -35.72
N VAL A 751 -12.35 -5.77 -36.27
CA VAL A 751 -13.24 -6.92 -36.09
C VAL A 751 -12.64 -7.82 -35.01
N PHE A 752 -13.33 -7.93 -33.88
CA PHE A 752 -12.86 -8.65 -32.69
C PHE A 752 -12.34 -10.06 -33.03
N GLN A 753 -11.17 -10.42 -32.49
CA GLN A 753 -10.41 -11.67 -32.74
C GLN A 753 -9.74 -11.82 -34.12
N PHE A 754 -10.04 -10.96 -35.09
CA PHE A 754 -9.57 -11.10 -36.48
C PHE A 754 -8.60 -10.02 -36.96
N GLU A 755 -8.02 -9.23 -36.05
CA GLU A 755 -7.20 -8.07 -36.42
C GLU A 755 -5.74 -8.40 -36.80
N SER A 756 -5.20 -9.51 -36.28
CA SER A 756 -3.79 -9.85 -36.49
C SER A 756 -3.48 -10.12 -37.97
N SER A 757 -2.27 -9.76 -38.41
CA SER A 757 -1.85 -9.93 -39.79
C SER A 757 -1.93 -11.38 -40.26
N GLY A 758 -1.46 -12.33 -39.45
CA GLY A 758 -1.53 -13.74 -39.83
C GLY A 758 -2.96 -14.30 -39.84
N MET A 759 -3.87 -13.82 -38.98
CA MET A 759 -5.29 -14.20 -39.04
C MET A 759 -5.94 -13.67 -40.33
N LYS A 760 -5.63 -12.44 -40.73
CA LYS A 760 -6.08 -11.87 -42.02
C LYS A 760 -5.57 -12.66 -43.22
N ASP A 761 -4.33 -13.12 -43.17
CA ASP A 761 -3.77 -13.98 -44.22
C ASP A 761 -4.49 -15.32 -44.30
N MET A 762 -4.80 -15.91 -43.14
CA MET A 762 -5.55 -17.16 -43.07
C MET A 762 -6.96 -17.00 -43.66
N LEU A 763 -7.69 -15.96 -43.26
CA LEU A 763 -9.02 -15.66 -43.79
C LEU A 763 -9.03 -15.53 -45.33
N ARG A 764 -8.03 -14.86 -45.91
CA ARG A 764 -7.91 -14.70 -47.38
C ARG A 764 -7.64 -16.00 -48.12
N LYS A 765 -6.97 -16.95 -47.47
CA LYS A 765 -6.68 -18.27 -48.04
C LYS A 765 -7.88 -19.21 -47.91
N PHE A 766 -8.46 -19.29 -46.71
CA PHE A 766 -9.59 -20.18 -46.40
C PHE A 766 -10.89 -19.72 -47.07
N LYS A 767 -11.14 -18.40 -47.13
CA LYS A 767 -12.37 -17.79 -47.68
C LYS A 767 -13.65 -18.34 -47.03
N PRO A 768 -13.85 -18.09 -45.73
CA PRO A 768 -15.01 -18.60 -45.01
C PRO A 768 -16.31 -18.08 -45.65
N ASP A 769 -17.33 -18.93 -45.72
CA ASP A 769 -18.66 -18.59 -46.27
C ASP A 769 -19.81 -18.78 -45.28
N CYS A 770 -19.52 -19.34 -44.10
CA CYS A 770 -20.48 -19.55 -43.02
C CYS A 770 -19.88 -19.28 -41.63
N MET A 771 -20.73 -19.32 -40.60
CA MET A 771 -20.33 -19.04 -39.22
C MET A 771 -19.46 -20.16 -38.63
N GLU A 772 -19.73 -21.40 -39.01
CA GLU A 772 -19.00 -22.58 -38.59
C GLU A 772 -17.51 -22.51 -38.98
N ASP A 773 -17.22 -21.93 -40.15
CA ASP A 773 -15.84 -21.66 -40.58
C ASP A 773 -15.16 -20.63 -39.67
N ILE A 774 -15.85 -19.55 -39.33
CA ILE A 774 -15.35 -18.51 -38.42
C ILE A 774 -15.01 -19.12 -37.06
N ILE A 775 -15.87 -19.99 -36.54
CA ILE A 775 -15.66 -20.72 -35.27
C ILE A 775 -14.41 -21.61 -35.37
N LEU A 776 -14.27 -22.37 -36.47
CA LEU A 776 -13.12 -23.24 -36.71
C LEU A 776 -11.81 -22.45 -36.76
N LEU A 777 -11.78 -21.34 -37.49
CA LEU A 777 -10.58 -20.52 -37.67
C LEU A 777 -10.10 -19.91 -36.35
N VAL A 778 -11.01 -19.44 -35.49
CA VAL A 778 -10.66 -18.96 -34.13
C VAL A 778 -10.07 -20.07 -33.27
N ALA A 779 -10.64 -21.28 -33.36
CA ALA A 779 -10.16 -22.42 -32.60
C ALA A 779 -8.77 -22.91 -33.09
N ALA A 780 -8.55 -22.92 -34.41
CA ALA A 780 -7.32 -23.39 -35.04
C ALA A 780 -6.16 -22.38 -34.93
N TYR A 781 -6.44 -21.08 -34.88
CA TYR A 781 -5.42 -20.03 -34.81
C TYR A 781 -4.87 -19.81 -33.39
N ARG A 782 -4.37 -20.89 -32.78
CA ARG A 782 -3.75 -20.91 -31.45
C ARG A 782 -2.48 -21.75 -31.47
N PRO A 783 -1.48 -21.47 -30.61
CA PRO A 783 -0.30 -22.33 -30.46
C PRO A 783 -0.70 -23.80 -30.24
N GLY A 784 -0.12 -24.72 -31.02
CA GLY A 784 -0.55 -26.12 -31.07
C GLY A 784 -1.40 -26.41 -32.32
N PRO A 785 -2.70 -26.07 -32.35
CA PRO A 785 -3.56 -26.29 -33.53
C PRO A 785 -3.10 -25.58 -34.81
N MET A 786 -2.36 -24.47 -34.68
CA MET A 786 -1.89 -23.66 -35.82
C MET A 786 -1.08 -24.45 -36.86
N GLN A 787 -0.44 -25.54 -36.46
CA GLN A 787 0.31 -26.42 -37.36
C GLN A 787 -0.57 -27.16 -38.37
N TYR A 788 -1.86 -27.37 -38.06
CA TYR A 788 -2.83 -28.06 -38.92
C TYR A 788 -3.59 -27.11 -39.84
N ILE A 789 -3.39 -25.80 -39.73
CA ILE A 789 -4.03 -24.81 -40.60
C ILE A 789 -3.81 -25.10 -42.09
N PRO A 790 -2.62 -25.51 -42.56
CA PRO A 790 -2.43 -25.86 -43.96
C PRO A 790 -3.27 -27.05 -44.43
N ASP A 791 -3.65 -27.98 -43.54
CA ASP A 791 -4.51 -29.12 -43.86
C ASP A 791 -6.00 -28.76 -43.79
N ILE A 792 -6.35 -27.70 -43.06
CA ILE A 792 -7.70 -27.17 -42.89
C ILE A 792 -8.10 -26.27 -44.07
N ILE A 793 -7.16 -25.49 -44.62
CA ILE A 793 -7.32 -24.65 -45.83
C ILE A 793 -7.33 -25.53 -47.08
#